data_AF-A0A7L1UFG3-F1
#
_entry.id   AF-A0A7L1UFG3-F1
#
_cell.length_a   1.000
_cell.length_b   1.000
_cell.length_c   1.000
_cell.angle_alpha   90.00
_cell.angle_beta   90.00
_cell.angle_gamma   90.00
#
_symmetry.space_group_name_H-M   'P 1'
#
loop_
_entity.id
_entity.type
_entity.pdbx_description
1 polymer ?
#
loop_
_entity_poly.entity_id
_entity_poly.type
_entity_poly.pdbx_seq_one_letter_code
_entity_poly.pdbx_strand_id
1 'polypeptide(L)'
;ESSVLLCLKKRFHRNLIYTYIGQILISVNPFKDLSIYSEDVATKYQQGTLSKNAPHIFAIAEMAYTLSQSSGQQQCVLISGHSGSGKTEAAKAIVQYLTVLYQGSDSHRIRQPCSVLPILESFGNARTILNDNSSRFGKLLNVHLRHGIVVGTSISQYLLEKSRVVFQAHGERNYHVFYELLAGLPAEQKEEMYLQEAESYFYLNQGRACDVLGKEDSQDFLVLVKALEGISLSDDQLSSTWAILAAILQLGNICFTSYEKESFEHAAIASDTEIQIVANLLRVSAEPLQSAVTHRVTVTSYDRIFTPLSVEGAIEARDSIAKALYYLLFEWLLLRINEWLAPWESDCAVDIVDIHGFEDLGVNSLEQLCINFANEHLQLFFSQTVIAQEQEEYSQEQLAWIPISKLYSESCLDFLTAKPHGILCILDDQTSLTQATDHTFLQKCHYHHGNSPWYSKPKLPLPEFTVQHYAGPVTYQVHKFLNKNRDQLRPEVLDIFSQSRLKVVSHIFQRAKAASGQQRELGGKGLRPQASTLVSKFQQSLQDLTAKLRGSHAFFIRCITPNPRKLSNIFDVEYVHCQLRHSGILEAIHIQKEGYPVRLPFQSFLARYRLLAGSRPSSLEQREDCAAVLAHVVGSPSDLYQIGVTKVFLKEQARQLLERLWLQRQSWAVVTLQRRFRRLLHRRRLRVLQEKVTVIQAHFRGYQARKRYRRLKKTLVQFKTMILISRPLIRRRKCCQVTAVLSEQGVQEGLQKSLLCLRCSIPDVGLLEIPAELAALLHFVEGEKFPQQFPPSLPFLHSQANQITETQPPEVKVKDDLSLPPNINSYPFSSFIKSHFQKPDFPAPGQPLQHPLTHLDAEHQESALEINKLILRFIGDKSLSGWQEVLLGNYIAGRGLSAATLRNEIFSQVVAQTWRNPDAEHSQRGWVLMATLLSCFGPSPALEKPLLKFVSDYGMEGYSAVCQRKMLTAAQSTETEPAASRAYPPTQLEWTANQRRGKMVLDVHTFNGNSFSAEVESWMTGEQYAAWILNARGCDKKTRGWSVSMFTGNTWQDLLGCDFVLDLIGEME
;
A
#
# COMPACT_ATOMS: atom_id res chain seq x y z
N GLU A 1 1.58 10.95 -9.39
CA GLU A 1 2.03 11.04 -7.98
C GLU A 1 1.04 10.35 -7.03
N SER A 2 -0.21 10.81 -6.91
CA SER A 2 -1.20 10.28 -5.96
C SER A 2 -1.42 8.75 -6.03
N SER A 3 -1.42 8.16 -7.23
CA SER A 3 -1.57 6.71 -7.40
C SER A 3 -0.39 5.91 -6.81
N VAL A 4 0.83 6.44 -6.89
CA VAL A 4 2.03 5.80 -6.31
C VAL A 4 1.93 5.81 -4.80
N LEU A 5 1.58 6.96 -4.23
CA LEU A 5 1.40 7.15 -2.80
C LEU A 5 0.30 6.24 -2.23
N LEU A 6 -0.85 6.14 -2.92
CA LEU A 6 -1.94 5.24 -2.54
C LEU A 6 -1.51 3.77 -2.61
N CYS A 7 -0.75 3.38 -3.62
CA CYS A 7 -0.22 2.02 -3.76
C CYS A 7 0.72 1.69 -2.59
N LEU A 8 1.71 2.54 -2.31
CA LEU A 8 2.64 2.36 -1.18
C LEU A 8 1.90 2.32 0.15
N LYS A 9 0.93 3.21 0.37
CA LYS A 9 0.10 3.21 1.59
C LYS A 9 -0.68 1.91 1.75
N LYS A 10 -1.39 1.46 0.71
CA LYS A 10 -2.18 0.21 0.74
C LYS A 10 -1.28 -1.01 1.00
N ARG A 11 -0.09 -1.06 0.38
CA ARG A 11 0.88 -2.15 0.57
C ARG A 11 1.50 -2.14 1.97
N PHE A 12 1.87 -0.97 2.47
CA PHE A 12 2.41 -0.78 3.82
C PHE A 12 1.47 -1.31 4.90
N HIS A 13 0.17 -0.98 4.83
CA HIS A 13 -0.84 -1.47 5.78
C HIS A 13 -1.06 -2.99 5.70
N ARG A 14 -0.65 -3.64 4.60
CA ARG A 14 -0.67 -5.10 4.43
C ARG A 14 0.67 -5.75 4.81
N ASN A 15 1.58 -5.02 5.44
CA ASN A 15 2.96 -5.45 5.74
C ASN A 15 3.79 -5.82 4.49
N LEU A 16 3.42 -5.29 3.32
CA LEU A 16 4.17 -5.45 2.07
C LEU A 16 5.05 -4.23 1.85
N ILE A 17 6.23 -4.22 2.46
CA ILE A 17 7.13 -3.05 2.49
C ILE A 17 7.90 -2.80 1.19
N TYR A 18 8.02 -3.83 0.34
CA TYR A 18 8.79 -3.79 -0.90
C TYR A 18 7.90 -3.58 -2.12
N THR A 19 8.30 -2.70 -3.04
CA THR A 19 7.55 -2.41 -4.28
C THR A 19 8.50 -2.10 -5.44
N TYR A 20 8.29 -2.70 -6.61
CA TYR A 20 9.10 -2.40 -7.80
C TYR A 20 8.58 -1.19 -8.58
N ILE A 21 9.53 -0.47 -9.17
CA ILE A 21 9.32 0.54 -10.22
C ILE A 21 10.36 0.27 -11.31
N GLY A 22 9.96 -0.47 -12.34
CA GLY A 22 10.92 -1.01 -13.31
C GLY A 22 11.99 -1.84 -12.60
N GLN A 23 13.26 -1.46 -12.72
CA GLN A 23 14.40 -2.11 -12.07
C GLN A 23 14.73 -1.53 -10.67
N ILE A 24 13.99 -0.52 -10.21
CA ILE A 24 14.20 0.12 -8.90
C ILE A 24 13.32 -0.57 -7.85
N LEU A 25 13.87 -0.81 -6.65
CA LEU A 25 13.13 -1.32 -5.51
C LEU A 25 12.87 -0.20 -4.49
N ILE A 26 11.60 0.06 -4.18
CA ILE A 26 11.21 0.88 -3.02
C ILE A 26 11.11 -0.03 -1.80
N SER A 27 11.71 0.42 -0.69
CA SER A 27 11.61 -0.17 0.64
C SER A 27 11.01 0.85 1.61
N VAL A 28 9.87 0.55 2.23
CA VAL A 28 9.26 1.42 3.26
C VAL A 28 9.53 0.85 4.65
N ASN A 29 10.23 1.59 5.51
CA ASN A 29 10.62 1.10 6.83
C ASN A 29 9.39 0.71 7.69
N PRO A 30 9.23 -0.55 8.13
CA PRO A 30 8.06 -0.97 8.92
C PRO A 30 8.07 -0.52 10.39
N PHE A 31 9.22 -0.13 10.94
CA PHE A 31 9.44 0.09 12.38
C PHE A 31 8.98 -1.08 13.27
N LYS A 32 8.99 -2.29 12.73
CA LYS A 32 8.70 -3.54 13.44
C LYS A 32 9.33 -4.71 12.70
N ASP A 33 9.58 -5.79 13.41
CA ASP A 33 10.11 -7.01 12.81
C ASP A 33 9.06 -7.69 11.94
N LEU A 34 9.50 -8.12 10.77
CA LEU A 34 8.71 -8.89 9.82
C LEU A 34 9.43 -10.20 9.52
N SER A 35 8.71 -11.31 9.49
CA SER A 35 9.25 -12.65 9.19
C SER A 35 9.50 -12.85 7.69
N ILE A 36 10.16 -11.90 7.04
CA ILE A 36 10.41 -11.88 5.59
C ILE A 36 11.86 -12.17 5.22
N TYR A 37 12.77 -12.19 6.21
CA TYR A 37 14.21 -12.45 6.02
C TYR A 37 14.63 -13.87 6.45
N SER A 38 13.70 -14.84 6.49
CA SER A 38 14.04 -16.22 6.83
C SER A 38 14.77 -16.97 5.72
N GLU A 39 15.49 -18.03 6.06
CA GLU A 39 16.20 -18.89 5.10
C GLU A 39 15.23 -19.55 4.10
N ASP A 40 14.04 -19.93 4.53
CA ASP A 40 12.98 -20.45 3.65
C ASP A 40 12.57 -19.44 2.56
N VAL A 41 12.53 -18.15 2.92
CA VAL A 41 12.26 -17.10 1.94
C VAL A 41 13.49 -16.92 1.05
N ALA A 42 14.70 -16.90 1.59
CA ALA A 42 15.92 -16.77 0.80
C ALA A 42 16.03 -17.85 -0.30
N THR A 43 15.81 -19.12 0.05
CA THR A 43 15.84 -20.25 -0.91
C THR A 43 14.77 -20.15 -2.00
N LYS A 44 13.58 -19.61 -1.68
CA LYS A 44 12.52 -19.35 -2.68
C LYS A 44 12.93 -18.33 -3.75
N TYR A 45 13.79 -17.38 -3.40
CA TYR A 45 14.25 -16.34 -4.33
C TYR A 45 15.44 -16.79 -5.20
N GLN A 46 16.09 -17.90 -4.84
CA GLN A 46 17.18 -18.51 -5.60
C GLN A 46 16.70 -18.95 -7.00
N GLN A 47 17.50 -18.66 -8.04
CA GLN A 47 17.20 -18.96 -9.46
C GLN A 47 15.87 -18.34 -9.98
N GLY A 48 15.29 -17.40 -9.26
CA GLY A 48 14.07 -16.71 -9.63
C GLY A 48 14.33 -15.47 -10.50
N THR A 49 13.51 -15.24 -11.53
CA THR A 49 13.52 -13.97 -12.28
C THR A 49 12.69 -12.90 -11.56
N LEU A 50 13.04 -11.63 -11.76
CA LEU A 50 12.32 -10.44 -11.22
C LEU A 50 10.80 -10.49 -11.47
N SER A 51 10.38 -11.10 -12.58
CA SER A 51 8.99 -11.25 -12.99
C SER A 51 8.23 -12.42 -12.34
N LYS A 52 8.95 -13.42 -11.81
CA LYS A 52 8.34 -14.62 -11.19
C LYS A 52 8.02 -14.41 -9.71
N ASN A 53 8.86 -13.66 -9.01
CA ASN A 53 8.78 -13.51 -7.55
C ASN A 53 8.20 -12.15 -7.14
N ALA A 54 7.57 -12.12 -5.96
CA ALA A 54 7.04 -10.88 -5.40
C ALA A 54 8.18 -9.90 -5.07
N PRO A 55 7.94 -8.58 -5.03
CA PRO A 55 8.98 -7.61 -4.72
C PRO A 55 9.68 -7.87 -3.39
N HIS A 56 11.00 -8.04 -3.43
CA HIS A 56 11.83 -8.28 -2.26
C HIS A 56 13.28 -7.88 -2.51
N ILE A 57 14.02 -7.59 -1.44
CA ILE A 57 15.45 -7.23 -1.52
C ILE A 57 16.32 -8.38 -2.03
N PHE A 58 15.98 -9.62 -1.66
CA PHE A 58 16.65 -10.84 -2.13
C PHE A 58 16.59 -11.02 -3.64
N ALA A 59 15.53 -10.56 -4.30
CA ALA A 59 15.47 -10.60 -5.76
C ALA A 59 16.51 -9.67 -6.42
N ILE A 60 16.78 -8.50 -5.82
CA ILE A 60 17.82 -7.59 -6.32
C ILE A 60 19.20 -8.20 -6.08
N ALA A 61 19.42 -8.79 -4.90
CA ALA A 61 20.66 -9.48 -4.58
C ALA A 61 20.94 -10.66 -5.53
N GLU A 62 19.94 -11.50 -5.79
CA GLU A 62 20.01 -12.63 -6.73
C GLU A 62 20.33 -12.19 -8.15
N MET A 63 19.74 -11.09 -8.60
CA MET A 63 20.02 -10.54 -9.92
C MET A 63 21.43 -9.97 -10.05
N ALA A 64 21.88 -9.22 -9.04
CA ALA A 64 23.25 -8.74 -9.00
C ALA A 64 24.24 -9.90 -9.04
N TYR A 65 23.97 -10.98 -8.30
CA TYR A 65 24.76 -12.20 -8.36
C TYR A 65 24.71 -12.86 -9.76
N THR A 66 23.52 -13.10 -10.31
CA THR A 66 23.36 -13.79 -11.61
C THR A 66 24.05 -13.02 -12.74
N LEU A 67 23.88 -11.69 -12.79
CA LEU A 67 24.55 -10.85 -13.78
C LEU A 67 26.07 -10.82 -13.59
N SER A 68 26.58 -10.90 -12.37
CA SER A 68 28.02 -10.97 -12.12
C SER A 68 28.66 -12.23 -12.72
N GLN A 69 27.89 -13.31 -12.89
CA GLN A 69 28.35 -14.56 -13.50
C GLN A 69 28.24 -14.54 -15.03
N SER A 70 27.20 -13.91 -15.57
CA SER A 70 26.93 -13.91 -17.02
C SER A 70 27.60 -12.76 -17.77
N SER A 71 27.69 -11.60 -17.13
CA SER A 71 28.31 -10.39 -17.68
C SER A 71 29.68 -10.23 -17.03
N GLY A 72 30.76 -10.14 -17.81
CA GLY A 72 32.09 -9.83 -17.27
C GLY A 72 32.22 -8.42 -16.67
N GLN A 73 31.09 -7.76 -16.37
CA GLN A 73 30.99 -6.42 -15.83
C GLN A 73 30.71 -6.49 -14.32
N GLN A 74 31.36 -5.61 -13.55
CA GLN A 74 31.11 -5.48 -12.12
C GLN A 74 29.68 -5.00 -11.84
N GLN A 75 29.12 -5.44 -10.71
CA GLN A 75 27.74 -5.15 -10.32
C GLN A 75 27.75 -4.30 -9.06
N CYS A 76 26.89 -3.28 -9.00
CA CYS A 76 26.75 -2.47 -7.79
C CYS A 76 25.27 -2.31 -7.38
N VAL A 77 25.01 -2.32 -6.08
CA VAL A 77 23.71 -2.07 -5.48
C VAL A 77 23.80 -0.79 -4.67
N LEU A 78 23.17 0.28 -5.15
CA LEU A 78 23.14 1.58 -4.49
C LEU A 78 21.88 1.70 -3.63
N ILE A 79 22.07 1.84 -2.31
CA ILE A 79 20.99 2.02 -1.35
C ILE A 79 20.96 3.49 -0.93
N SER A 80 19.81 4.13 -1.09
CA SER A 80 19.66 5.57 -0.83
C SER A 80 18.33 5.87 -0.14
N GLY A 81 18.26 7.03 0.53
CA GLY A 81 17.10 7.44 1.32
C GLY A 81 17.50 8.35 2.48
N HIS A 82 16.51 8.98 3.11
CA HIS A 82 16.74 9.90 4.23
C HIS A 82 17.37 9.17 5.43
N SER A 83 17.94 9.92 6.38
CA SER A 83 18.45 9.33 7.62
C SER A 83 17.33 8.56 8.36
N GLY A 84 17.62 7.36 8.87
CA GLY A 84 16.63 6.49 9.54
C GLY A 84 15.70 5.67 8.62
N SER A 85 15.84 5.72 7.30
CA SER A 85 14.95 5.00 6.37
C SER A 85 15.21 3.48 6.25
N GLY A 86 16.23 2.94 6.92
CA GLY A 86 16.56 1.50 6.91
C GLY A 86 17.63 1.08 5.88
N LYS A 87 18.47 2.01 5.40
CA LYS A 87 19.54 1.72 4.42
C LYS A 87 20.52 0.65 4.89
N THR A 88 21.03 0.80 6.12
CA THR A 88 21.98 -0.14 6.71
C THR A 88 21.37 -1.53 6.89
N GLU A 89 20.11 -1.63 7.32
CA GLU A 89 19.41 -2.92 7.43
C GLU A 89 19.20 -3.59 6.05
N ALA A 90 18.90 -2.80 5.03
CA ALA A 90 18.84 -3.30 3.65
C ALA A 90 20.20 -3.83 3.16
N ALA A 91 21.30 -3.13 3.46
CA ALA A 91 22.66 -3.59 3.13
C ALA A 91 22.99 -4.91 3.82
N LYS A 92 22.68 -5.02 5.13
CA LYS A 92 22.86 -6.25 5.93
C LYS A 92 22.13 -7.44 5.31
N ALA A 93 20.85 -7.26 4.97
CA ALA A 93 20.03 -8.32 4.39
C ALA A 93 20.59 -8.84 3.05
N ILE A 94 21.13 -7.96 2.21
CA ILE A 94 21.77 -8.36 0.93
C ILE A 94 23.04 -9.16 1.19
N VAL A 95 23.92 -8.67 2.06
CA VAL A 95 25.18 -9.36 2.38
C VAL A 95 24.89 -10.73 2.99
N GLN A 96 23.93 -10.82 3.91
CA GLN A 96 23.49 -12.08 4.51
C GLN A 96 22.97 -13.05 3.44
N TYR A 97 22.09 -12.60 2.55
CA TYR A 97 21.55 -13.42 1.47
C TYR A 97 22.65 -14.02 0.58
N LEU A 98 23.58 -13.18 0.09
CA LEU A 98 24.66 -13.63 -0.78
C LEU A 98 25.61 -14.58 -0.05
N THR A 99 25.95 -14.25 1.19
CA THR A 99 26.89 -15.04 1.99
C THR A 99 26.29 -16.38 2.35
N VAL A 100 25.02 -16.47 2.76
CA VAL A 100 24.41 -17.74 3.21
C VAL A 100 24.16 -18.71 2.06
N LEU A 101 23.67 -18.24 0.91
CA LEU A 101 23.25 -19.13 -0.18
C LEU A 101 24.39 -19.60 -1.09
N TYR A 102 25.44 -18.79 -1.26
CA TYR A 102 26.53 -19.05 -2.21
C TYR A 102 27.85 -19.38 -1.51
N GLN A 103 27.76 -19.89 -0.28
CA GLN A 103 28.87 -20.51 0.44
C GLN A 103 29.24 -21.86 -0.20
N GLY A 104 30.54 -22.07 -0.45
CA GLY A 104 31.05 -23.38 -0.86
C GLY A 104 30.98 -24.40 0.29
N SER A 105 31.18 -25.68 -0.01
CA SER A 105 31.12 -26.79 0.96
C SER A 105 32.09 -26.65 2.16
N ASP A 106 33.10 -25.78 2.06
CA ASP A 106 34.01 -25.37 3.14
C ASP A 106 33.39 -24.27 4.03
N SER A 107 32.24 -24.58 4.62
CA SER A 107 31.45 -23.68 5.50
C SER A 107 32.23 -23.11 6.70
N HIS A 108 33.33 -23.75 7.11
CA HIS A 108 34.13 -23.33 8.26
C HIS A 108 35.15 -22.19 7.98
N ARG A 109 35.39 -21.82 6.72
CA ARG A 109 36.42 -20.81 6.37
C ARG A 109 35.89 -19.44 5.99
N ILE A 110 34.63 -19.31 5.57
CA ILE A 110 34.09 -18.02 5.15
C ILE A 110 33.63 -17.25 6.39
N ARG A 111 34.46 -16.29 6.77
CA ARG A 111 34.25 -15.38 7.91
C ARG A 111 33.02 -14.52 7.63
N GLN A 112 32.01 -14.60 8.50
CA GLN A 112 30.76 -13.90 8.26
C GLN A 112 30.92 -12.39 8.44
N PRO A 113 30.57 -11.56 7.45
CA PRO A 113 30.65 -10.10 7.56
C PRO A 113 29.79 -9.55 8.70
N CYS A 114 28.71 -10.25 9.03
CA CYS A 114 27.80 -9.85 10.11
C CYS A 114 28.47 -9.84 11.48
N SER A 115 29.53 -10.63 11.67
CA SER A 115 30.26 -10.69 12.95
C SER A 115 31.04 -9.41 13.26
N VAL A 116 31.40 -8.61 12.25
CA VAL A 116 32.16 -7.35 12.44
C VAL A 116 31.28 -6.10 12.44
N LEU A 117 30.00 -6.22 12.05
CA LEU A 117 29.08 -5.10 12.03
C LEU A 117 28.93 -4.42 13.40
N PRO A 118 28.87 -5.13 14.55
CA PRO A 118 28.84 -4.49 15.86
C PRO A 118 30.02 -3.54 16.09
N ILE A 119 31.23 -3.88 15.61
CA ILE A 119 32.41 -3.01 15.72
C ILE A 119 32.19 -1.71 14.95
N LEU A 120 31.72 -1.82 13.72
CA LEU A 120 31.47 -0.67 12.85
C LEU A 120 30.32 0.20 13.35
N GLU A 121 29.30 -0.38 13.98
CA GLU A 121 28.20 0.37 14.59
C GLU A 121 28.64 1.07 15.88
N SER A 122 29.40 0.38 16.74
CA SER A 122 29.89 0.96 18.00
C SER A 122 30.79 2.18 17.75
N PHE A 123 31.74 2.07 16.82
CA PHE A 123 32.71 3.12 16.53
C PHE A 123 32.26 4.13 15.45
N GLY A 124 31.24 3.80 14.67
CA GLY A 124 30.86 4.60 13.49
C GLY A 124 29.42 5.09 13.49
N ASN A 125 28.58 4.64 14.42
CA ASN A 125 27.22 5.12 14.57
C ASN A 125 27.04 5.93 15.86
N ALA A 126 26.04 6.82 15.83
CA ALA A 126 25.65 7.63 16.97
C ALA A 126 24.16 7.99 16.89
N ARG A 127 23.61 8.42 18.03
CA ARG A 127 22.24 8.95 18.09
C ARG A 127 22.17 10.38 17.57
N THR A 128 21.26 10.60 16.64
CA THR A 128 20.81 11.91 16.16
C THR A 128 19.33 12.11 16.47
N ILE A 129 18.81 13.31 16.23
CA ILE A 129 17.37 13.61 16.37
C ILE A 129 16.53 12.70 15.45
N LEU A 130 17.07 12.35 14.27
CA LEU A 130 16.35 11.57 13.25
C LEU A 130 16.47 10.06 13.43
N ASN A 131 17.55 9.54 14.04
CA ASN A 131 17.80 8.11 14.19
C ASN A 131 18.70 7.84 15.40
N ASP A 132 18.33 6.86 16.23
CA ASP A 132 19.07 6.54 17.45
C ASP A 132 20.35 5.72 17.18
N ASN A 133 20.42 5.02 16.05
CA ASN A 133 21.60 4.30 15.56
C ASN A 133 21.98 4.79 14.16
N SER A 134 22.31 6.08 14.02
CA SER A 134 22.64 6.70 12.73
C SER A 134 24.07 6.39 12.31
N SER A 135 24.27 5.77 11.15
CA SER A 135 25.58 5.66 10.50
C SER A 135 26.17 7.05 10.25
N ARG A 136 27.34 7.34 10.83
CA ARG A 136 28.07 8.62 10.67
C ARG A 136 29.30 8.49 9.78
N PHE A 137 29.39 7.39 9.03
CA PHE A 137 30.31 7.18 7.91
C PHE A 137 29.62 6.38 6.80
N GLY A 138 30.02 6.60 5.55
CA GLY A 138 29.57 5.82 4.40
C GLY A 138 30.36 4.52 4.28
N LYS A 139 29.67 3.44 3.89
CA LYS A 139 30.19 2.08 3.83
C LYS A 139 30.06 1.55 2.42
N LEU A 140 31.15 1.09 1.84
CA LEU A 140 31.15 0.27 0.64
C LEU A 140 31.52 -1.16 1.03
N LEU A 141 30.57 -2.07 0.90
CA LEU A 141 30.74 -3.49 1.18
C LEU A 141 30.95 -4.22 -0.14
N ASN A 142 32.09 -4.85 -0.35
CA ASN A 142 32.36 -5.65 -1.53
C ASN A 142 32.20 -7.12 -1.16
N VAL A 143 31.34 -7.84 -1.87
CA VAL A 143 31.22 -9.30 -1.77
C VAL A 143 32.01 -9.92 -2.91
N HIS A 144 33.10 -10.60 -2.58
CA HIS A 144 34.03 -11.17 -3.56
C HIS A 144 33.61 -12.58 -3.95
N LEU A 145 33.62 -12.84 -5.25
CA LEU A 145 33.18 -14.08 -5.89
C LEU A 145 34.33 -14.71 -6.67
N ARG A 146 34.42 -16.05 -6.60
CA ARG A 146 35.34 -16.87 -7.39
C ARG A 146 34.59 -18.06 -7.96
N HIS A 147 34.54 -18.21 -9.28
CA HIS A 147 33.75 -19.24 -9.97
C HIS A 147 32.30 -19.38 -9.42
N GLY A 148 31.65 -18.26 -9.10
CA GLY A 148 30.28 -18.23 -8.56
C GLY A 148 30.14 -18.52 -7.07
N ILE A 149 31.24 -18.77 -6.35
CA ILE A 149 31.22 -19.00 -4.90
C ILE A 149 31.71 -17.74 -4.17
N VAL A 150 31.06 -17.38 -3.07
CA VAL A 150 31.51 -16.28 -2.21
C VAL A 150 32.78 -16.71 -1.48
N VAL A 151 33.89 -15.99 -1.69
CA VAL A 151 35.20 -16.30 -1.08
C VAL A 151 35.55 -15.39 0.09
N GLY A 152 34.92 -14.22 0.19
CA GLY A 152 35.15 -13.28 1.28
C GLY A 152 34.50 -11.93 1.02
N THR A 153 34.74 -10.97 1.91
CA THR A 153 34.19 -9.62 1.79
C THR A 153 35.21 -8.56 2.15
N SER A 154 35.07 -7.34 1.65
CA SER A 154 35.87 -6.19 2.11
C SER A 154 35.00 -4.98 2.39
N ILE A 155 35.46 -4.10 3.27
CA ILE A 155 34.73 -2.91 3.71
C ILE A 155 35.61 -1.68 3.50
N SER A 156 35.12 -0.70 2.76
CA SER A 156 35.75 0.61 2.61
C SER A 156 34.91 1.70 3.26
N GLN A 157 35.55 2.68 3.89
CA GLN A 157 34.86 3.83 4.50
C GLN A 157 34.90 5.07 3.61
N TYR A 158 33.86 5.90 3.73
CA TYR A 158 33.79 7.24 3.14
C TYR A 158 33.29 8.24 4.19
N LEU A 159 34.08 9.29 4.44
CA LEU A 159 33.72 10.46 5.27
C LEU A 159 33.17 10.12 6.68
N LEU A 160 34.05 9.77 7.62
CA LEU A 160 33.69 9.74 9.04
C LEU A 160 33.46 11.17 9.57
N GLU A 161 32.36 11.40 10.28
CA GLU A 161 32.04 12.68 10.93
C GLU A 161 32.95 12.91 12.16
N LYS A 162 34.20 13.34 11.93
CA LYS A 162 35.21 13.52 12.98
C LYS A 162 34.76 14.51 14.06
N SER A 163 34.01 15.55 13.69
CA SER A 163 33.60 16.61 14.63
C SER A 163 32.71 16.12 15.76
N ARG A 164 31.96 15.02 15.55
CA ARG A 164 31.10 14.41 16.57
C ARG A 164 31.87 13.99 17.82
N VAL A 165 33.15 13.66 17.69
CA VAL A 165 34.02 13.27 18.81
C VAL A 165 34.10 14.38 19.86
N VAL A 166 34.09 15.65 19.44
CA VAL A 166 34.29 16.79 20.36
C VAL A 166 33.05 17.66 20.54
N PHE A 167 32.02 17.46 19.72
CA PHE A 167 30.81 18.26 19.71
C PHE A 167 29.56 17.44 19.40
N GLN A 168 28.48 17.68 20.14
CA GLN A 168 27.16 17.12 19.86
C GLN A 168 26.09 18.21 19.99
N ALA A 169 25.11 18.19 19.08
CA ALA A 169 23.95 19.06 19.19
C ALA A 169 23.02 18.61 20.33
N HIS A 170 22.15 19.51 20.77
CA HIS A 170 21.17 19.21 21.82
C HIS A 170 20.27 18.03 21.43
N GLY A 171 20.19 17.01 22.29
CA GLY A 171 19.43 15.78 22.05
C GLY A 171 20.20 14.69 21.27
N GLU A 172 21.45 14.92 20.90
CA GLU A 172 22.32 13.94 20.24
C GLU A 172 23.34 13.32 21.19
N ARG A 173 23.92 12.18 20.79
CA ARG A 173 25.07 11.55 21.46
C ARG A 173 26.33 11.61 20.62
N ASN A 174 27.45 11.36 21.30
CA ASN A 174 28.71 10.98 20.68
C ASN A 174 28.61 9.51 20.16
N TYR A 175 29.68 8.98 19.58
CA TYR A 175 29.73 7.59 19.12
C TYR A 175 29.41 6.60 20.24
N HIS A 176 28.71 5.52 19.90
CA HIS A 176 28.19 4.57 20.89
C HIS A 176 29.28 3.94 21.77
N VAL A 177 30.45 3.68 21.19
CA VAL A 177 31.59 3.04 21.87
C VAL A 177 31.99 3.74 23.17
N PHE A 178 31.86 5.07 23.27
CA PHE A 178 32.20 5.78 24.50
C PHE A 178 31.28 5.40 25.66
N TYR A 179 29.99 5.27 25.39
CA TYR A 179 28.99 4.94 26.41
C TYR A 179 29.00 3.45 26.72
N GLU A 180 29.18 2.61 25.70
CA GLU A 180 29.37 1.15 25.85
C GLU A 180 30.61 0.86 26.71
N LEU A 181 31.73 1.55 26.48
CA LEU A 181 32.94 1.47 27.30
C LEU A 181 32.65 1.84 28.76
N LEU A 182 32.01 2.99 29.00
CA LEU A 182 31.71 3.47 30.34
C LEU A 182 30.69 2.59 31.07
N ALA A 183 29.75 1.96 30.37
CA ALA A 183 28.76 1.07 30.98
C ALA A 183 29.33 -0.34 31.22
N GLY A 184 30.09 -0.88 30.27
CA GLY A 184 30.45 -2.30 30.21
C GLY A 184 31.80 -2.69 30.83
N LEU A 185 32.75 -1.77 31.03
CA LEU A 185 34.04 -2.12 31.63
C LEU A 185 33.91 -2.58 33.10
N PRO A 186 34.73 -3.54 33.57
CA PRO A 186 34.83 -3.87 35.00
C PRO A 186 35.34 -2.69 35.83
N ALA A 187 34.89 -2.58 37.09
CA ALA A 187 35.25 -1.48 37.99
C ALA A 187 36.77 -1.32 38.17
N GLU A 188 37.51 -2.42 38.34
CA GLU A 188 38.98 -2.41 38.48
C GLU A 188 39.68 -1.78 37.26
N GLN A 189 39.23 -2.13 36.05
CA GLN A 189 39.79 -1.58 34.81
C GLN A 189 39.36 -0.12 34.57
N LYS A 190 38.15 0.28 35.04
CA LYS A 190 37.73 1.68 34.99
C LYS A 190 38.64 2.55 35.84
N GLU A 191 38.97 2.10 37.05
CA GLU A 191 39.89 2.80 37.94
C GLU A 191 41.30 2.90 37.33
N GLU A 192 41.83 1.83 36.74
CA GLU A 192 43.13 1.83 36.04
C GLU A 192 43.18 2.84 34.88
N MET A 193 42.06 2.99 34.16
CA MET A 193 41.92 3.89 33.01
C MET A 193 41.43 5.30 33.38
N TYR A 194 41.28 5.60 34.68
CA TYR A 194 40.73 6.87 35.18
C TYR A 194 39.34 7.21 34.60
N LEU A 195 38.48 6.21 34.43
CA LEU A 195 37.14 6.37 33.85
C LEU A 195 36.10 6.72 34.93
N GLN A 196 35.21 7.67 34.60
CA GLN A 196 34.09 8.14 35.42
C GLN A 196 32.76 8.00 34.66
N GLU A 197 31.66 8.46 35.25
CA GLU A 197 30.35 8.50 34.57
C GLU A 197 30.34 9.49 33.39
N ALA A 198 29.46 9.24 32.40
CA ALA A 198 29.43 9.96 31.13
C ALA A 198 29.23 11.48 31.30
N GLU A 199 28.48 11.92 32.31
CA GLU A 199 28.22 13.33 32.62
C GLU A 199 29.48 14.10 33.01
N SER A 200 30.52 13.40 33.47
CA SER A 200 31.79 13.97 33.93
C SER A 200 32.71 14.38 32.78
N TYR A 201 32.40 13.95 31.55
CA TYR A 201 33.22 14.22 30.37
C TYR A 201 32.60 15.31 29.49
N PHE A 202 33.38 16.36 29.25
CA PHE A 202 32.98 17.47 28.37
C PHE A 202 32.58 16.99 26.97
N TYR A 203 33.22 15.94 26.43
CA TYR A 203 32.89 15.40 25.10
C TYR A 203 31.64 14.51 25.06
N LEU A 204 30.98 14.23 26.18
CA LEU A 204 29.77 13.41 26.24
C LEU A 204 28.55 14.17 26.79
N ASN A 205 28.75 15.21 27.60
CA ASN A 205 27.66 15.91 28.28
C ASN A 205 27.05 17.10 27.50
N GLN A 206 27.65 17.52 26.38
CA GLN A 206 27.18 18.67 25.59
C GLN A 206 25.76 18.48 25.01
N GLY A 207 25.45 17.26 24.55
CA GLY A 207 24.16 16.92 23.96
C GLY A 207 23.01 16.78 24.97
N ARG A 208 23.32 16.71 26.28
CA ARG A 208 22.36 16.49 27.39
C ARG A 208 21.49 15.24 27.27
N ALA A 209 21.96 14.23 26.54
CA ALA A 209 21.22 13.00 26.28
C ALA A 209 22.16 11.78 26.38
N CYS A 210 22.56 11.39 27.60
CA CYS A 210 23.46 10.27 27.81
C CYS A 210 22.78 8.91 27.59
N ASP A 211 21.48 8.79 27.88
CA ASP A 211 20.71 7.55 27.74
C ASP A 211 19.90 7.47 26.45
N VAL A 212 19.69 6.25 25.94
CA VAL A 212 18.82 5.95 24.79
C VAL A 212 17.74 4.96 25.20
N LEU A 213 16.47 5.31 24.98
CA LEU A 213 15.34 4.44 25.32
C LEU A 213 15.41 3.13 24.53
N GLY A 214 15.40 2.00 25.25
CA GLY A 214 15.42 0.65 24.66
C GLY A 214 16.79 0.15 24.22
N LYS A 215 17.88 0.87 24.53
CA LYS A 215 19.26 0.41 24.32
C LYS A 215 19.92 0.12 25.66
N GLU A 216 20.62 -1.01 25.78
CA GLU A 216 21.43 -1.36 26.95
C GLU A 216 22.92 -1.36 26.58
N ASP A 217 23.58 -0.21 26.77
CA ASP A 217 24.99 -0.01 26.36
C ASP A 217 25.95 -1.03 27.03
N SER A 218 25.65 -1.55 28.22
CA SER A 218 26.46 -2.60 28.88
C SER A 218 26.39 -3.96 28.16
N GLN A 219 25.21 -4.34 27.66
CA GLN A 219 25.03 -5.57 26.90
C GLN A 219 25.66 -5.45 25.50
N ASP A 220 25.53 -4.27 24.88
CA ASP A 220 26.16 -3.98 23.59
C ASP A 220 27.69 -4.00 23.68
N PHE A 221 28.26 -3.54 24.80
CA PHE A 221 29.70 -3.67 25.05
C PHE A 221 30.16 -5.13 25.05
N LEU A 222 29.39 -6.05 25.65
CA LEU A 222 29.73 -7.48 25.63
C LEU A 222 29.70 -8.05 24.21
N VAL A 223 28.78 -7.59 23.36
CA VAL A 223 28.71 -7.97 21.94
C VAL A 223 29.92 -7.40 21.18
N LEU A 224 30.29 -6.15 21.45
CA LEU A 224 31.46 -5.49 20.87
C LEU A 224 32.76 -6.22 21.21
N VAL A 225 32.99 -6.56 22.48
CA VAL A 225 34.19 -7.27 22.93
C VAL A 225 34.29 -8.63 22.23
N LYS A 226 33.20 -9.41 22.20
CA LYS A 226 33.16 -10.69 21.47
C LYS A 226 33.47 -10.55 19.99
N ALA A 227 33.00 -9.47 19.35
CA ALA A 227 33.28 -9.20 17.95
C ALA A 227 34.77 -8.84 17.72
N LEU A 228 35.36 -8.03 18.61
CA LEU A 228 36.78 -7.65 18.55
C LEU A 228 37.72 -8.85 18.81
N GLU A 229 37.36 -9.73 19.75
CA GLU A 229 38.04 -11.00 19.98
C GLU A 229 37.92 -11.92 18.75
N GLY A 230 36.75 -11.94 18.10
CA GLY A 230 36.48 -12.72 16.89
C GLY A 230 37.41 -12.38 15.71
N ILE A 231 37.78 -11.10 15.56
CA ILE A 231 38.77 -10.66 14.56
C ILE A 231 40.22 -10.81 15.04
N SER A 232 40.44 -11.53 16.15
CA SER A 232 41.76 -11.90 16.70
C SER A 232 42.59 -10.72 17.20
N LEU A 233 41.98 -9.68 17.77
CA LEU A 233 42.72 -8.69 18.56
C LEU A 233 43.22 -9.35 19.85
N SER A 234 44.51 -9.15 20.17
CA SER A 234 45.04 -9.59 21.46
C SER A 234 44.59 -8.66 22.59
N ASP A 235 44.62 -9.17 23.83
CA ASP A 235 44.25 -8.41 25.03
C ASP A 235 45.02 -7.08 25.15
N ASP A 236 46.32 -7.08 24.81
CA ASP A 236 47.14 -5.86 24.76
C ASP A 236 46.60 -4.81 23.77
N GLN A 237 46.08 -5.24 22.62
CA GLN A 237 45.54 -4.36 21.58
C GLN A 237 44.14 -3.85 21.98
N LEU A 238 43.34 -4.68 22.65
CA LEU A 238 42.06 -4.28 23.23
C LEU A 238 42.26 -3.23 24.33
N SER A 239 43.13 -3.51 25.30
CA SER A 239 43.49 -2.58 26.37
C SER A 239 44.05 -1.26 25.80
N SER A 240 44.88 -1.34 24.75
CA SER A 240 45.36 -0.16 24.02
C SER A 240 44.22 0.65 23.38
N THR A 241 43.21 -0.02 22.83
CA THR A 241 42.04 0.62 22.22
C THR A 241 41.23 1.37 23.28
N TRP A 242 40.99 0.73 24.44
CA TRP A 242 40.31 1.34 25.59
C TRP A 242 41.10 2.52 26.16
N ALA A 243 42.43 2.41 26.27
CA ALA A 243 43.29 3.49 26.72
C ALA A 243 43.24 4.71 25.78
N ILE A 244 43.15 4.50 24.46
CA ILE A 244 42.99 5.59 23.48
C ILE A 244 41.64 6.29 23.67
N LEU A 245 40.55 5.53 23.83
CA LEU A 245 39.22 6.12 24.05
C LEU A 245 39.15 6.88 25.38
N ALA A 246 39.71 6.31 26.46
CA ALA A 246 39.82 6.97 27.75
C ALA A 246 40.64 8.27 27.65
N ALA A 247 41.76 8.24 26.94
CA ALA A 247 42.59 9.42 26.70
C ALA A 247 41.83 10.50 25.91
N ILE A 248 40.99 10.15 24.94
CA ILE A 248 40.14 11.10 24.21
C ILE A 248 39.14 11.77 25.14
N LEU A 249 38.49 11.01 26.04
CA LEU A 249 37.56 11.58 27.02
C LEU A 249 38.28 12.53 27.99
N GLN A 250 39.45 12.12 28.50
CA GLN A 250 40.25 12.94 29.41
C GLN A 250 40.83 14.19 28.74
N LEU A 251 41.19 14.12 27.45
CA LEU A 251 41.58 15.30 26.67
C LEU A 251 40.50 16.37 26.71
N GLY A 252 39.22 16.00 26.60
CA GLY A 252 38.10 16.95 26.63
C GLY A 252 37.96 17.74 27.93
N ASN A 253 38.46 17.19 29.04
CA ASN A 253 38.40 17.81 30.37
C ASN A 253 39.57 18.77 30.64
N ILE A 254 40.58 18.83 29.77
CA ILE A 254 41.65 19.82 29.87
C ILE A 254 41.05 21.23 29.71
N CYS A 255 41.16 22.01 30.78
CA CYS A 255 40.72 23.39 30.85
C CYS A 255 41.90 24.35 30.68
N PHE A 256 41.67 25.48 30.02
CA PHE A 256 42.68 26.50 29.80
C PHE A 256 42.30 27.80 30.52
N THR A 257 43.29 28.46 31.09
CA THR A 257 43.18 29.81 31.65
C THR A 257 43.98 30.77 30.78
N SER A 258 43.48 31.99 30.62
CA SER A 258 44.22 33.06 29.97
C SER A 258 45.16 33.76 30.95
N TYR A 259 46.34 34.13 30.46
CA TYR A 259 47.20 35.11 31.10
C TYR A 259 47.70 36.10 30.05
N GLU A 260 47.78 37.37 30.42
CA GLU A 260 48.27 38.42 29.52
C GLU A 260 49.77 38.60 29.67
N LYS A 261 50.49 38.55 28.54
CA LYS A 261 51.92 38.89 28.48
C LYS A 261 52.17 39.70 27.22
N GLU A 262 52.72 40.90 27.38
CA GLU A 262 53.04 41.82 26.27
C GLU A 262 51.83 42.19 25.38
N SER A 263 50.65 42.36 25.98
CA SER A 263 49.38 42.75 25.30
C SER A 263 48.73 41.67 24.44
N PHE A 264 49.23 40.43 24.49
CA PHE A 264 48.59 39.27 23.85
C PHE A 264 48.08 38.29 24.91
N GLU A 265 46.94 37.67 24.63
CA GLU A 265 46.35 36.61 25.43
C GLU A 265 47.06 35.28 25.16
N HIS A 266 47.60 34.66 26.21
CA HIS A 266 48.27 33.36 26.14
C HIS A 266 47.48 32.31 26.93
N ALA A 267 47.40 31.10 26.39
CA ALA A 267 46.77 29.96 27.04
C ALA A 267 47.76 29.23 27.96
N ALA A 268 47.37 29.05 29.22
CA ALA A 268 47.97 28.10 30.16
C ALA A 268 46.97 26.99 30.49
N ILE A 269 47.45 25.83 30.89
CA ILE A 269 46.61 24.75 31.41
C ILE A 269 46.21 25.08 32.85
N ALA A 270 44.93 24.92 33.18
CA ALA A 270 44.40 25.22 34.51
C ALA A 270 44.85 24.21 35.58
N SER A 271 44.92 22.93 35.19
CA SER A 271 45.37 21.82 36.05
C SER A 271 46.22 20.83 35.27
N ASP A 272 47.38 20.47 35.79
CA ASP A 272 48.28 19.50 35.15
C ASP A 272 47.81 18.04 35.34
N THR A 273 46.76 17.80 36.13
CA THR A 273 46.27 16.44 36.44
C THR A 273 45.78 15.71 35.20
N GLU A 274 44.91 16.33 34.41
CA GLU A 274 44.25 15.73 33.25
C GLU A 274 45.26 15.45 32.14
N ILE A 275 46.19 16.38 31.91
CA ILE A 275 47.21 16.17 30.88
C ILE A 275 48.21 15.09 31.28
N GLN A 276 48.52 14.96 32.57
CA GLN A 276 49.36 13.87 33.08
C GLN A 276 48.66 12.52 32.93
N ILE A 277 47.35 12.45 33.19
CA ILE A 277 46.54 11.24 32.96
C ILE A 277 46.57 10.85 31.47
N VAL A 278 46.33 11.80 30.56
CA VAL A 278 46.39 11.56 29.11
C VAL A 278 47.78 11.07 28.69
N ALA A 279 48.85 11.69 29.19
CA ALA A 279 50.21 11.29 28.90
C ALA A 279 50.52 9.87 29.40
N ASN A 280 50.02 9.50 30.57
CA ASN A 280 50.14 8.16 31.14
C ASN A 280 49.37 7.10 30.33
N LEU A 281 48.11 7.39 29.95
CA LEU A 281 47.28 6.47 29.15
C LEU A 281 47.89 6.22 27.77
N LEU A 282 48.33 7.28 27.08
CA LEU A 282 48.96 7.18 25.75
C LEU A 282 50.44 6.82 25.81
N ARG A 283 51.02 6.66 27.02
CA ARG A 283 52.43 6.33 27.28
C ARG A 283 53.41 7.25 26.54
N VAL A 284 53.17 8.56 26.62
CA VAL A 284 54.01 9.65 26.08
C VAL A 284 54.48 10.57 27.21
N SER A 285 55.43 11.47 26.93
CA SER A 285 55.84 12.49 27.90
C SER A 285 54.81 13.63 27.96
N ALA A 286 54.51 14.12 29.17
CA ALA A 286 53.52 15.17 29.39
C ALA A 286 54.00 16.55 28.90
N GLU A 287 55.28 16.89 29.07
CA GLU A 287 55.83 18.19 28.66
C GLU A 287 55.66 18.48 27.15
N PRO A 288 56.02 17.59 26.22
CA PRO A 288 55.75 17.79 24.80
C PRO A 288 54.26 17.87 24.47
N LEU A 289 53.43 17.09 25.15
CA LEU A 289 51.97 17.11 24.96
C LEU A 289 51.37 18.45 25.38
N GLN A 290 51.80 18.98 26.53
CA GLN A 290 51.42 20.31 27.03
C GLN A 290 51.85 21.38 26.05
N SER A 291 53.09 21.32 25.56
CA SER A 291 53.60 22.22 24.54
C SER A 291 52.77 22.16 23.25
N ALA A 292 52.40 20.96 22.78
CA ALA A 292 51.62 20.79 21.54
C ALA A 292 50.21 21.40 21.60
N VAL A 293 49.63 21.48 22.80
CA VAL A 293 48.28 22.03 23.01
C VAL A 293 48.31 23.53 23.31
N THR A 294 49.36 24.04 23.98
CA THR A 294 49.47 25.46 24.38
C THR A 294 50.30 26.31 23.43
N HIS A 295 51.20 25.71 22.65
CA HIS A 295 52.10 26.37 21.72
C HIS A 295 51.91 25.83 20.31
N ARG A 296 52.18 26.68 19.34
CA ARG A 296 52.35 26.31 17.93
C ARG A 296 53.83 26.34 17.61
N VAL A 297 54.34 25.27 17.02
CA VAL A 297 55.73 25.24 16.55
C VAL A 297 55.76 25.59 15.07
N THR A 298 56.57 26.58 14.72
CA THR A 298 56.89 26.89 13.33
C THR A 298 58.34 26.51 13.06
N VAL A 299 58.53 25.50 12.21
CA VAL A 299 59.85 25.04 11.78
C VAL A 299 60.34 25.97 10.66
N THR A 300 61.41 26.71 10.93
CA THR A 300 62.14 27.48 9.92
C THR A 300 63.36 26.68 9.46
N SER A 301 64.06 27.14 8.42
CA SER A 301 65.24 26.47 7.86
C SER A 301 66.40 26.29 8.85
N TYR A 302 66.41 27.06 9.95
CA TYR A 302 67.50 27.08 10.92
C TYR A 302 67.05 26.74 12.34
N ASP A 303 65.81 27.07 12.74
CA ASP A 303 65.30 26.88 14.10
C ASP A 303 63.81 26.52 14.19
N ARG A 304 63.42 25.91 15.32
CA ARG A 304 62.02 25.69 15.71
C ARG A 304 61.56 26.82 16.63
N ILE A 305 60.65 27.66 16.15
CA ILE A 305 60.09 28.77 16.92
C ILE A 305 58.80 28.29 17.61
N PHE A 306 58.72 28.46 18.93
CA PHE A 306 57.54 28.15 19.73
C PHE A 306 56.74 29.43 19.95
N THR A 307 55.52 29.48 19.42
CA THR A 307 54.62 30.62 19.58
C THR A 307 53.45 30.21 20.47
N PRO A 308 53.21 30.88 21.60
CA PRO A 308 52.07 30.57 22.47
C PRO A 308 50.73 30.81 21.72
N LEU A 309 49.72 30.01 22.06
CA LEU A 309 48.37 30.09 21.49
C LEU A 309 47.44 30.89 22.40
N SER A 310 46.38 31.46 21.83
CA SER A 310 45.24 31.96 22.60
C SER A 310 44.46 30.79 23.22
N VAL A 311 43.57 31.09 24.18
CA VAL A 311 42.70 30.08 24.80
C VAL A 311 41.88 29.33 23.75
N GLU A 312 41.29 30.06 22.80
CA GLU A 312 40.56 29.45 21.68
C GLU A 312 41.46 28.55 20.82
N GLY A 313 42.69 29.01 20.51
CA GLY A 313 43.65 28.23 19.72
C GLY A 313 44.13 26.96 20.43
N ALA A 314 44.19 26.98 21.76
CA ALA A 314 44.52 25.81 22.58
C ALA A 314 43.37 24.79 22.64
N ILE A 315 42.12 25.26 22.79
CA ILE A 315 40.92 24.42 22.68
C ILE A 315 40.88 23.72 21.31
N GLU A 316 41.15 24.46 20.24
CA GLU A 316 41.20 23.89 18.88
C GLU A 316 42.33 22.87 18.70
N ALA A 317 43.50 23.10 19.33
CA ALA A 317 44.61 22.15 19.31
C ALA A 317 44.23 20.83 20.01
N ARG A 318 43.66 20.92 21.22
CA ARG A 318 43.15 19.79 22.00
C ARG A 318 42.11 18.99 21.20
N ASP A 319 41.11 19.68 20.66
CA ASP A 319 40.04 19.06 19.89
C ASP A 319 40.56 18.42 18.59
N SER A 320 41.57 19.01 17.94
CA SER A 320 42.22 18.45 16.76
C SER A 320 42.95 17.14 17.08
N ILE A 321 43.63 17.07 18.23
CA ILE A 321 44.29 15.84 18.70
C ILE A 321 43.27 14.75 19.00
N ALA A 322 42.18 15.07 19.71
CA ALA A 322 41.12 14.12 20.02
C ALA A 322 40.48 13.52 18.77
N LYS A 323 40.13 14.36 17.78
CA LYS A 323 39.60 13.92 16.48
C LYS A 323 40.56 13.01 15.73
N ALA A 324 41.85 13.34 15.77
CA ALA A 324 42.88 12.57 15.07
C ALA A 324 43.11 11.20 15.69
N LEU A 325 43.21 11.12 17.02
CA LEU A 325 43.31 9.85 17.75
C LEU A 325 42.15 8.93 17.38
N TYR A 326 40.92 9.46 17.42
CA TYR A 326 39.72 8.67 17.10
C TYR A 326 39.70 8.21 15.63
N TYR A 327 39.93 9.13 14.69
CA TYR A 327 39.91 8.82 13.26
C TYR A 327 40.95 7.77 12.88
N LEU A 328 42.18 7.93 13.40
CA LEU A 328 43.28 7.02 13.16
C LEU A 328 43.03 5.63 13.79
N LEU A 329 42.45 5.60 14.99
CA LEU A 329 41.99 4.35 15.61
C LEU A 329 40.94 3.65 14.76
N PHE A 330 39.95 4.38 14.26
CA PHE A 330 38.90 3.84 13.40
C PHE A 330 39.45 3.27 12.08
N GLU A 331 40.38 3.99 11.42
CA GLU A 331 41.07 3.48 10.22
C GLU A 331 41.86 2.20 10.50
N TRP A 332 42.54 2.14 11.65
CA TRP A 332 43.29 0.96 12.05
C TRP A 332 42.37 -0.24 12.32
N LEU A 333 41.25 -0.05 13.01
CA LEU A 333 40.25 -1.09 13.23
C LEU A 333 39.69 -1.60 11.90
N LEU A 334 39.37 -0.69 10.97
CA LEU A 334 38.90 -1.08 9.64
C LEU A 334 39.95 -1.88 8.86
N LEU A 335 41.23 -1.54 8.99
CA LEU A 335 42.34 -2.32 8.41
C LEU A 335 42.41 -3.73 9.02
N ARG A 336 42.29 -3.87 10.34
CA ARG A 336 42.22 -5.18 11.01
C ARG A 336 41.02 -6.01 10.58
N ILE A 337 39.85 -5.38 10.45
CA ILE A 337 38.63 -6.01 9.94
C ILE A 337 38.87 -6.54 8.52
N ASN A 338 39.50 -5.77 7.63
CA ASN A 338 39.77 -6.20 6.26
C ASN A 338 40.87 -7.27 6.19
N GLU A 339 41.92 -7.22 7.01
CA GLU A 339 42.88 -8.32 7.16
C GLU A 339 42.19 -9.64 7.55
N TRP A 340 41.09 -9.53 8.30
CA TRP A 340 40.29 -10.69 8.68
C TRP A 340 39.26 -11.10 7.61
N LEU A 341 38.56 -10.18 6.96
CA LEU A 341 37.46 -10.50 6.02
C LEU A 341 37.89 -10.74 4.57
N ALA A 342 38.93 -10.04 4.10
CA ALA A 342 39.24 -9.97 2.67
C ALA A 342 39.86 -11.28 2.16
N PRO A 343 39.45 -11.77 0.99
CA PRO A 343 40.05 -12.93 0.38
C PRO A 343 41.39 -12.59 -0.30
N TRP A 344 42.24 -13.60 -0.48
CA TRP A 344 43.52 -13.48 -1.18
C TRP A 344 43.36 -13.44 -2.71
N GLU A 345 42.30 -14.04 -3.25
CA GLU A 345 42.01 -14.15 -4.69
C GLU A 345 40.52 -13.95 -4.95
N SER A 346 40.16 -13.20 -5.99
CA SER A 346 38.77 -12.94 -6.42
C SER A 346 38.70 -12.68 -7.93
N ASP A 347 37.67 -13.21 -8.60
CA ASP A 347 37.47 -12.99 -10.04
C ASP A 347 36.48 -11.84 -10.30
N CYS A 348 35.47 -11.70 -9.44
CA CYS A 348 34.42 -10.69 -9.54
C CYS A 348 34.01 -10.19 -8.14
N ALA A 349 33.38 -9.01 -8.07
CA ALA A 349 32.83 -8.47 -6.84
C ALA A 349 31.44 -7.85 -7.08
N VAL A 350 30.56 -8.01 -6.10
CA VAL A 350 29.29 -7.28 -6.00
C VAL A 350 29.47 -6.18 -4.96
N ASP A 351 29.36 -4.94 -5.41
CA ASP A 351 29.54 -3.74 -4.59
C ASP A 351 28.20 -3.30 -3.99
N ILE A 352 28.12 -3.14 -2.67
CA ILE A 352 26.93 -2.68 -1.96
C ILE A 352 27.27 -1.36 -1.27
N VAL A 353 26.57 -0.30 -1.66
CA VAL A 353 26.86 1.07 -1.24
C VAL A 353 25.79 1.52 -0.24
N ASP A 354 26.21 1.76 1.01
CA ASP A 354 25.40 2.33 2.10
C ASP A 354 26.02 3.67 2.52
N ILE A 355 25.52 4.77 1.97
CA ILE A 355 26.02 6.13 2.26
C ILE A 355 25.06 6.85 3.21
N HIS A 356 25.56 7.86 3.92
CA HIS A 356 24.74 8.74 4.75
C HIS A 356 23.49 9.20 4.00
N GLY A 357 22.36 9.22 4.72
CA GLY A 357 21.16 9.81 4.15
C GLY A 357 21.31 11.32 4.03
N PHE A 358 20.48 11.92 3.18
CA PHE A 358 20.29 13.37 3.19
C PHE A 358 19.86 13.82 4.60
N GLU A 359 20.47 14.90 5.10
CA GLU A 359 20.29 15.40 6.46
C GLU A 359 20.04 16.91 6.45
N ASP A 360 18.92 17.29 7.06
CA ASP A 360 18.65 18.67 7.48
C ASP A 360 18.41 18.65 8.98
N LEU A 361 19.41 19.08 9.73
CA LEU A 361 19.40 19.21 11.18
C LEU A 361 19.11 20.66 11.53
N GLY A 362 18.51 20.93 12.69
CA GLY A 362 18.25 22.31 13.12
C GLY A 362 19.51 23.21 13.14
N VAL A 363 20.70 22.60 13.23
CA VAL A 363 22.01 23.26 13.07
C VAL A 363 22.86 22.44 12.09
N ASN A 364 23.00 22.92 10.84
CA ASN A 364 23.82 22.27 9.82
C ASN A 364 25.20 22.95 9.70
N SER A 365 26.26 22.14 9.64
CA SER A 365 27.64 22.61 9.48
C SER A 365 28.32 22.06 8.22
N LEU A 366 29.66 22.16 8.13
CA LEU A 366 30.43 21.75 6.95
C LEU A 366 30.24 20.26 6.64
N GLU A 367 30.09 19.44 7.67
CA GLU A 367 29.90 18.00 7.55
C GLU A 367 28.56 17.67 6.87
N GLN A 368 27.47 18.34 7.27
CA GLN A 368 26.17 18.23 6.58
C GLN A 368 26.26 18.72 5.14
N LEU A 369 27.02 19.79 4.87
CA LEU A 369 27.25 20.26 3.50
C LEU A 369 27.94 19.18 2.65
N CYS A 370 28.97 18.51 3.18
CA CYS A 370 29.65 17.39 2.49
C CYS A 370 28.71 16.19 2.30
N ILE A 371 27.92 15.81 3.30
CA ILE A 371 26.95 14.71 3.23
C ILE A 371 25.88 15.00 2.16
N ASN A 372 25.30 16.19 2.18
CA ASN A 372 24.26 16.58 1.22
C ASN A 372 24.83 16.74 -0.18
N PHE A 373 26.06 17.25 -0.32
CA PHE A 373 26.81 17.27 -1.59
C PHE A 373 27.03 15.86 -2.17
N ALA A 374 27.37 14.87 -1.33
CA ALA A 374 27.48 13.48 -1.75
C ALA A 374 26.15 12.92 -2.26
N ASN A 375 25.07 13.19 -1.54
CA ASN A 375 23.72 12.78 -1.92
C ASN A 375 23.28 13.42 -3.23
N GLU A 376 23.61 14.69 -3.47
CA GLU A 376 23.34 15.41 -4.72
C GLU A 376 24.08 14.72 -5.91
N HIS A 377 25.34 14.33 -5.71
CA HIS A 377 26.13 13.58 -6.70
C HIS A 377 25.55 12.21 -7.03
N LEU A 378 25.17 11.44 -6.00
CA LEU A 378 24.56 10.12 -6.17
C LEU A 378 23.17 10.22 -6.83
N GLN A 379 22.43 11.28 -6.54
CA GLN A 379 21.14 11.55 -7.15
C GLN A 379 21.28 11.86 -8.64
N LEU A 380 22.29 12.67 -9.03
CA LEU A 380 22.60 12.88 -10.44
C LEU A 380 23.02 11.58 -11.14
N PHE A 381 23.89 10.79 -10.50
CA PHE A 381 24.29 9.48 -11.02
C PHE A 381 23.07 8.57 -11.24
N PHE A 382 22.16 8.47 -10.26
CA PHE A 382 20.92 7.71 -10.41
C PHE A 382 20.11 8.17 -11.62
N SER A 383 19.82 9.46 -11.75
CA SER A 383 18.99 9.97 -12.85
C SER A 383 19.63 9.70 -14.21
N GLN A 384 20.94 9.89 -14.34
CA GLN A 384 21.68 9.60 -15.56
C GLN A 384 21.66 8.11 -15.91
N THR A 385 21.90 7.24 -14.92
CA THR A 385 21.95 5.79 -15.12
C THR A 385 20.58 5.19 -15.43
N VAL A 386 19.51 5.64 -14.76
CA VAL A 386 18.14 5.18 -15.06
C VAL A 386 17.75 5.54 -16.50
N ILE A 387 18.07 6.75 -16.95
CA ILE A 387 17.83 7.16 -18.35
C ILE A 387 18.67 6.31 -19.32
N ALA A 388 19.95 6.09 -19.00
CA ALA A 388 20.86 5.32 -19.86
C ALA A 388 20.43 3.86 -19.99
N GLN A 389 20.10 3.19 -18.88
CA GLN A 389 19.60 1.81 -18.84
C GLN A 389 18.29 1.67 -19.64
N GLU A 390 17.41 2.66 -19.55
CA GLU A 390 16.14 2.66 -20.29
C GLU A 390 16.38 2.80 -21.81
N GLN A 391 17.31 3.66 -22.21
CA GLN A 391 17.71 3.82 -23.61
C GLN A 391 18.45 2.59 -24.15
N GLU A 392 19.26 1.94 -23.32
CA GLU A 392 19.97 0.71 -23.68
C GLU A 392 18.98 -0.44 -23.95
N GLU A 393 17.97 -0.64 -23.10
CA GLU A 393 16.93 -1.65 -23.33
C GLU A 393 16.20 -1.40 -24.67
N TYR A 394 15.84 -0.16 -24.96
CA TYR A 394 15.19 0.20 -26.22
C TYR A 394 16.10 -0.01 -27.44
N SER A 395 17.40 0.25 -27.30
CA SER A 395 18.40 0.00 -28.33
C SER A 395 18.62 -1.50 -28.58
N GLN A 396 18.75 -2.29 -27.51
CA GLN A 396 18.88 -3.76 -27.57
C GLN A 396 17.66 -4.40 -28.24
N GLU A 397 16.47 -3.87 -27.98
CA GLU A 397 15.20 -4.33 -28.57
C GLU A 397 14.89 -3.65 -29.93
N GLN A 398 15.80 -2.81 -30.45
CA GLN A 398 15.70 -2.12 -31.75
C GLN A 398 14.41 -1.30 -31.93
N LEU A 399 14.00 -0.60 -30.88
CA LEU A 399 12.81 0.26 -30.88
C LEU A 399 13.10 1.61 -31.53
N ALA A 400 12.10 2.16 -32.23
CA ALA A 400 12.17 3.52 -32.76
C ALA A 400 11.89 4.52 -31.62
N TRP A 401 12.95 5.04 -31.01
CA TRP A 401 12.85 5.95 -29.86
C TRP A 401 13.71 7.21 -30.05
N ILE A 402 13.14 8.37 -29.68
CA ILE A 402 13.89 9.63 -29.64
C ILE A 402 14.48 9.77 -28.23
N PRO A 403 15.81 9.89 -28.08
CA PRO A 403 16.44 10.07 -26.78
C PRO A 403 15.80 11.23 -26.03
N ILE A 404 15.43 10.99 -24.76
CA ILE A 404 14.88 12.04 -23.89
C ILE A 404 15.96 13.12 -23.76
N SER A 405 15.63 14.34 -24.19
CA SER A 405 16.55 15.46 -24.11
C SER A 405 17.00 15.65 -22.66
N LYS A 406 18.32 15.86 -22.44
CA LYS A 406 18.91 16.08 -21.12
C LYS A 406 18.33 17.36 -20.49
N LEU A 407 17.16 17.26 -19.84
CA LEU A 407 16.42 18.38 -19.27
C LEU A 407 17.10 19.04 -18.04
N TYR A 408 18.36 18.73 -17.77
CA TYR A 408 19.07 19.21 -16.58
C TYR A 408 20.46 19.67 -16.98
N SER A 409 20.56 20.84 -17.63
CA SER A 409 21.85 21.46 -17.98
C SER A 409 22.41 22.39 -16.90
N GLU A 410 21.66 22.67 -15.83
CA GLU A 410 22.13 23.47 -14.70
C GLU A 410 21.90 22.67 -13.42
N SER A 411 22.97 22.09 -12.89
CA SER A 411 22.89 21.29 -11.67
C SER A 411 23.33 22.10 -10.46
N CYS A 412 22.67 21.89 -9.31
CA CYS A 412 23.16 22.39 -8.01
C CYS A 412 24.62 21.97 -7.76
N LEU A 413 25.08 20.87 -8.36
CA LEU A 413 26.46 20.40 -8.28
C LEU A 413 27.46 21.33 -8.98
N ASP A 414 27.10 21.86 -10.15
CA ASP A 414 27.94 22.85 -10.83
C ASP A 414 28.07 24.10 -9.96
N PHE A 415 26.97 24.53 -9.34
CA PHE A 415 27.00 25.64 -8.37
C PHE A 415 27.96 25.38 -7.18
N LEU A 416 28.02 24.14 -6.66
CA LEU A 416 28.90 23.80 -5.54
C LEU A 416 30.37 23.63 -5.94
N THR A 417 30.66 23.18 -7.18
CA THR A 417 32.00 22.71 -7.61
C THR A 417 32.64 23.48 -8.76
N ALA A 418 31.89 24.32 -9.48
CA ALA A 418 32.40 25.00 -10.67
C ALA A 418 33.60 25.87 -10.34
N LYS A 419 34.65 25.79 -11.17
CA LYS A 419 35.80 26.69 -11.07
C LYS A 419 35.51 27.97 -11.87
N PRO A 420 35.85 29.16 -11.37
CA PRO A 420 36.60 29.44 -10.13
C PRO A 420 35.73 29.74 -8.90
N HIS A 421 34.42 29.91 -9.05
CA HIS A 421 33.57 30.52 -8.02
C HIS A 421 32.60 29.57 -7.31
N GLY A 422 32.73 28.25 -7.41
CA GLY A 422 31.87 27.32 -6.67
C GLY A 422 32.09 27.41 -5.16
N ILE A 423 31.05 27.16 -4.36
CA ILE A 423 31.11 27.29 -2.89
C ILE A 423 32.29 26.52 -2.29
N LEU A 424 32.54 25.29 -2.75
CA LEU A 424 33.63 24.45 -2.26
C LEU A 424 35.01 24.97 -2.70
N CYS A 425 35.11 25.54 -3.91
CA CYS A 425 36.34 26.18 -4.39
C CYS A 425 36.65 27.46 -3.60
N ILE A 426 35.65 28.30 -3.35
CA ILE A 426 35.81 29.50 -2.51
C ILE A 426 36.27 29.08 -1.11
N LEU A 427 35.72 28.00 -0.55
CA LEU A 427 36.12 27.50 0.75
C LEU A 427 37.59 27.07 0.77
N ASP A 428 38.04 26.28 -0.20
CA ASP A 428 39.44 25.84 -0.31
C ASP A 428 40.40 27.03 -0.50
N ASP A 429 40.05 27.96 -1.37
CA ASP A 429 40.83 29.17 -1.61
C ASP A 429 40.96 30.01 -0.33
N GLN A 430 39.85 30.23 0.39
CA GLN A 430 39.88 30.95 1.67
C GLN A 430 40.65 30.18 2.75
N THR A 431 40.58 28.85 2.76
CA THR A 431 41.27 28.01 3.75
C THR A 431 42.79 28.15 3.64
N SER A 432 43.30 28.32 2.42
CA SER A 432 44.72 28.50 2.12
C SER A 432 45.29 29.87 2.52
N LEU A 433 44.43 30.87 2.75
CA LEU A 433 44.83 32.22 3.14
C LEU A 433 44.95 32.34 4.66
N THR A 434 46.05 32.93 5.13
CA THR A 434 46.34 33.06 6.56
C THR A 434 45.45 34.08 7.28
N GLN A 435 44.97 35.11 6.58
CA GLN A 435 44.13 36.18 7.12
C GLN A 435 42.62 36.00 6.83
N ALA A 436 42.22 34.92 6.16
CA ALA A 436 40.82 34.69 5.86
C ALA A 436 40.05 34.23 7.11
N THR A 437 38.79 34.66 7.20
CA THR A 437 37.85 34.28 8.26
C THR A 437 36.60 33.67 7.65
N ASP A 438 35.81 32.96 8.46
CA ASP A 438 34.52 32.41 8.02
C ASP A 438 33.59 33.50 7.44
N HIS A 439 33.68 34.73 7.98
CA HIS A 439 32.96 35.88 7.47
C HIS A 439 33.44 36.33 6.09
N THR A 440 34.75 36.34 5.81
CA THR A 440 35.25 36.69 4.47
C THR A 440 34.87 35.63 3.44
N PHE A 441 34.83 34.35 3.83
CA PHE A 441 34.27 33.27 3.02
C PHE A 441 32.80 33.53 2.70
N LEU A 442 31.96 33.77 3.71
CA LEU A 442 30.52 34.03 3.52
C LEU A 442 30.25 35.27 2.65
N GLN A 443 31.01 36.35 2.84
CA GLN A 443 30.91 37.55 2.01
C GLN A 443 31.20 37.25 0.54
N LYS A 444 32.22 36.44 0.23
CA LYS A 444 32.51 36.02 -1.14
C LYS A 444 31.41 35.16 -1.73
N CYS A 445 30.85 34.23 -0.95
CA CYS A 445 29.69 33.45 -1.38
C CYS A 445 28.49 34.35 -1.71
N HIS A 446 28.16 35.31 -0.84
CA HIS A 446 27.09 36.28 -1.10
C HIS A 446 27.35 37.14 -2.34
N TYR A 447 28.59 37.56 -2.56
CA TYR A 447 28.97 38.39 -3.71
C TYR A 447 28.83 37.63 -5.04
N HIS A 448 29.33 36.39 -5.11
CA HIS A 448 29.31 35.61 -6.36
C HIS A 448 27.96 34.93 -6.65
N HIS A 449 27.18 34.60 -5.61
CA HIS A 449 25.99 33.76 -5.75
C HIS A 449 24.69 34.39 -5.28
N GLY A 450 24.68 35.66 -4.87
CA GLY A 450 23.46 36.31 -4.37
C GLY A 450 22.26 36.28 -5.32
N ASN A 451 22.50 36.16 -6.63
CA ASN A 451 21.47 36.09 -7.67
C ASN A 451 21.24 34.66 -8.22
N SER A 452 21.93 33.64 -7.70
CA SER A 452 21.78 32.26 -8.15
C SER A 452 20.45 31.67 -7.67
N PRO A 453 19.72 30.89 -8.49
CA PRO A 453 18.49 30.21 -8.05
C PRO A 453 18.78 29.16 -6.98
N TRP A 454 20.02 28.67 -6.89
CA TRP A 454 20.44 27.63 -5.96
C TRP A 454 20.91 28.17 -4.59
N TYR A 455 20.97 29.49 -4.43
CA TYR A 455 21.52 30.15 -3.25
C TYR A 455 20.53 31.16 -2.68
N SER A 456 20.40 31.19 -1.36
CA SER A 456 19.58 32.21 -0.69
C SER A 456 20.33 32.83 0.47
N LYS A 457 20.38 34.17 0.47
CA LYS A 457 20.95 34.98 1.53
C LYS A 457 19.94 35.16 2.68
N PRO A 458 20.35 35.08 3.96
CA PRO A 458 19.46 35.37 5.07
C PRO A 458 18.99 36.83 5.04
N LYS A 459 17.75 37.07 5.49
CA LYS A 459 17.16 38.42 5.54
C LYS A 459 17.86 39.33 6.55
N LEU A 460 18.37 38.74 7.62
CA LEU A 460 19.22 39.38 8.63
C LEU A 460 20.68 38.96 8.39
N PRO A 461 21.68 39.77 8.77
CA PRO A 461 23.10 39.45 8.62
C PRO A 461 23.53 38.38 9.64
N LEU A 462 22.96 37.19 9.52
CA LEU A 462 23.34 36.00 10.25
C LEU A 462 24.51 35.30 9.52
N PRO A 463 25.43 34.64 10.24
CA PRO A 463 26.57 33.94 9.66
C PRO A 463 26.15 32.60 9.04
N GLU A 464 25.19 32.63 8.12
CA GLU A 464 24.57 31.46 7.49
C GLU A 464 24.26 31.69 6.01
N PHE A 465 24.12 30.61 5.26
CA PHE A 465 23.62 30.64 3.89
C PHE A 465 22.74 29.43 3.61
N THR A 466 21.82 29.57 2.65
CA THR A 466 20.91 28.46 2.27
C THR A 466 21.22 27.98 0.86
N VAL A 467 21.29 26.67 0.69
CA VAL A 467 21.44 25.99 -0.62
C VAL A 467 20.15 25.27 -0.95
N GLN A 468 19.67 25.42 -2.18
CA GLN A 468 18.52 24.68 -2.70
C GLN A 468 18.98 23.32 -3.24
N HIS A 469 18.94 22.29 -2.41
CA HIS A 469 19.26 20.92 -2.81
C HIS A 469 18.08 20.25 -3.50
N TYR A 470 18.32 19.09 -4.15
CA TYR A 470 17.23 18.28 -4.72
C TYR A 470 16.16 17.89 -3.68
N ALA A 471 16.55 17.77 -2.41
CA ALA A 471 15.68 17.40 -1.31
C ALA A 471 15.08 18.59 -0.53
N GLY A 472 15.27 19.82 -1.03
CA GLY A 472 14.76 21.04 -0.43
C GLY A 472 15.86 22.01 0.05
N PRO A 473 15.46 23.19 0.56
CA PRO A 473 16.39 24.19 1.08
C PRO A 473 17.04 23.72 2.38
N VAL A 474 18.36 23.82 2.48
CA VAL A 474 19.11 23.56 3.73
C VAL A 474 19.93 24.79 4.09
N THR A 475 19.81 25.25 5.33
CA THR A 475 20.55 26.40 5.86
C THR A 475 21.77 25.94 6.64
N TYR A 476 22.96 26.40 6.23
CA TYR A 476 24.25 26.07 6.82
C TYR A 476 24.84 27.23 7.62
N GLN A 477 25.26 26.95 8.85
CA GLN A 477 25.97 27.91 9.71
C GLN A 477 27.47 27.85 9.46
N VAL A 478 28.07 28.99 9.12
CA VAL A 478 29.46 29.08 8.64
C VAL A 478 30.50 28.99 9.76
N HIS A 479 30.07 28.82 11.00
CA HIS A 479 30.95 28.80 12.16
C HIS A 479 32.04 27.72 12.04
N LYS A 480 33.30 28.15 12.05
CA LYS A 480 34.52 27.34 11.97
C LYS A 480 34.68 26.53 10.68
N PHE A 481 34.04 26.95 9.57
CA PHE A 481 34.17 26.28 8.28
C PHE A 481 35.62 26.18 7.81
N LEU A 482 36.38 27.27 7.86
CA LEU A 482 37.79 27.27 7.45
C LEU A 482 38.63 26.33 8.32
N ASN A 483 38.42 26.34 9.63
CA ASN A 483 39.16 25.50 10.57
C ASN A 483 38.85 24.01 10.36
N LYS A 484 37.58 23.67 10.16
CA LYS A 484 37.15 22.30 9.81
C LYS A 484 37.74 21.83 8.48
N ASN A 485 37.85 22.72 7.49
CA ASN A 485 38.38 22.36 6.17
C ASN A 485 39.91 22.17 6.14
N ARG A 486 40.67 22.75 7.08
CA ARG A 486 42.14 22.62 7.10
C ARG A 486 42.64 21.18 7.26
N ASP A 487 41.88 20.28 7.92
CA ASP A 487 42.13 18.83 8.11
C ASP A 487 43.61 18.39 8.10
N GLN A 488 44.45 19.13 8.83
CA GLN A 488 45.89 18.88 8.94
C GLN A 488 46.29 18.69 10.39
N LEU A 489 46.95 17.56 10.64
CA LEU A 489 47.62 17.30 11.89
C LEU A 489 48.91 18.11 11.98
N ARG A 490 49.12 18.76 13.13
CA ARG A 490 50.37 19.46 13.39
C ARG A 490 51.54 18.46 13.39
N PRO A 491 52.68 18.76 12.75
CA PRO A 491 53.83 17.86 12.71
C PRO A 491 54.33 17.44 14.10
N GLU A 492 54.28 18.35 15.07
CA GLU A 492 54.65 18.07 16.47
C GLU A 492 53.83 16.93 17.07
N VAL A 493 52.52 16.90 16.80
CA VAL A 493 51.60 15.87 17.30
C VAL A 493 51.94 14.51 16.70
N LEU A 494 52.27 14.47 15.40
CA LEU A 494 52.71 13.26 14.72
C LEU A 494 54.03 12.74 15.32
N ASP A 495 54.98 13.62 15.62
CA ASP A 495 56.26 13.27 16.23
C ASP A 495 56.08 12.66 17.63
N ILE A 496 55.28 13.30 18.49
CA ILE A 496 55.02 12.84 19.87
C ILE A 496 54.41 11.44 19.86
N PHE A 497 53.31 11.24 19.12
CA PHE A 497 52.60 9.96 19.16
C PHE A 497 53.31 8.85 18.39
N SER A 498 54.12 9.17 17.37
CA SER A 498 54.96 8.16 16.68
C SER A 498 55.99 7.50 17.60
N GLN A 499 56.37 8.17 18.70
CA GLN A 499 57.32 7.69 19.72
C GLN A 499 56.65 7.13 20.97
N SER A 500 55.31 7.00 20.98
CA SER A 500 54.58 6.40 22.09
C SER A 500 55.09 4.99 22.41
N ARG A 501 55.15 4.63 23.69
CA ARG A 501 55.47 3.24 24.11
C ARG A 501 54.29 2.29 23.90
N LEU A 502 53.10 2.82 23.63
CA LEU A 502 51.91 2.05 23.34
C LEU A 502 51.91 1.68 21.85
N LYS A 503 52.13 0.38 21.57
CA LYS A 503 52.42 -0.12 20.21
C LYS A 503 51.38 0.29 19.17
N VAL A 504 50.10 0.27 19.53
CA VAL A 504 48.99 0.69 18.65
C VAL A 504 49.14 2.15 18.23
N VAL A 505 49.27 3.06 19.20
CA VAL A 505 49.43 4.51 18.95
C VAL A 505 50.66 4.78 18.10
N SER A 506 51.82 4.21 18.46
CA SER A 506 53.05 4.38 17.69
C SER A 506 52.90 3.91 16.24
N HIS A 507 52.33 2.73 16.02
CA HIS A 507 52.12 2.17 14.69
C HIS A 507 51.21 3.06 13.82
N ILE A 508 50.06 3.47 14.36
CA ILE A 508 49.08 4.24 13.57
C ILE A 508 49.64 5.62 13.20
N PHE A 509 50.33 6.30 14.13
CA PHE A 509 50.90 7.62 13.87
C PHE A 509 52.17 7.57 12.99
N GLN A 510 52.96 6.49 13.03
CA GLN A 510 54.05 6.28 12.08
C GLN A 510 53.53 6.13 10.64
N ARG A 511 52.44 5.38 10.45
CA ARG A 511 51.78 5.24 9.14
C ARG A 511 51.22 6.57 8.64
N ALA A 512 50.57 7.34 9.51
CA ALA A 512 50.08 8.69 9.18
C ALA A 512 51.21 9.66 8.78
N LYS A 513 52.35 9.61 9.50
CA LYS A 513 53.53 10.41 9.20
C LYS A 513 54.15 10.06 7.84
N ALA A 514 54.21 8.77 7.49
CA ALA A 514 54.70 8.31 6.19
C ALA A 514 53.81 8.79 5.02
N ALA A 515 52.49 8.72 5.18
CA ALA A 515 51.54 9.20 4.17
C ALA A 515 51.65 10.72 3.94
N SER A 516 51.87 11.51 4.99
CA SER A 516 52.08 12.95 4.87
C SER A 516 53.43 13.33 4.24
N GLY A 517 54.44 12.45 4.31
CA GLY A 517 55.75 12.65 3.69
C GLY A 517 55.72 12.47 2.17
N GLN A 518 55.06 11.42 1.67
CA GLN A 518 54.98 11.12 0.23
C GLN A 518 54.27 12.22 -0.57
N GLN A 519 53.26 12.89 0.00
CA GLN A 519 52.59 14.02 -0.66
C GLN A 519 53.48 15.27 -0.83
N ARG A 520 54.54 15.43 -0.02
CA ARG A 520 55.48 16.56 -0.13
C ARG A 520 56.54 16.37 -1.20
N GLU A 521 56.88 15.12 -1.56
CA GLU A 521 57.93 14.82 -2.55
C GLU A 521 57.43 14.80 -4.01
N LEU A 522 56.15 14.51 -4.23
CA LEU A 522 55.52 14.52 -5.56
C LEU A 522 55.21 15.94 -6.09
N GLY A 523 55.28 16.97 -5.24
CA GLY A 523 55.14 18.37 -5.62
C GLY A 523 56.47 18.95 -6.11
N GLY A 524 56.69 18.96 -7.42
CA GLY A 524 57.89 19.55 -8.03
C GLY A 524 58.17 20.99 -7.56
N LYS A 525 59.47 21.32 -7.47
CA LYS A 525 59.98 22.66 -7.12
C LYS A 525 59.45 23.71 -8.12
N GLY A 526 58.35 24.40 -7.80
CA GLY A 526 57.88 25.51 -8.66
C GLY A 526 56.51 26.14 -8.34
N LEU A 527 55.54 25.40 -7.81
CA LEU A 527 54.26 25.97 -7.35
C LEU A 527 54.05 25.61 -5.88
N ARG A 528 53.63 26.59 -5.06
CA ARG A 528 53.24 26.34 -3.66
C ARG A 528 52.29 25.14 -3.64
N PRO A 529 52.60 24.04 -2.93
CA PRO A 529 51.69 22.90 -2.84
C PRO A 529 50.36 23.40 -2.29
N GLN A 530 49.28 23.28 -3.06
CA GLN A 530 47.94 23.46 -2.49
C GLN A 530 47.79 22.39 -1.41
N ALA A 531 47.74 22.83 -0.16
CA ALA A 531 47.43 21.99 0.99
C ALA A 531 46.14 21.21 0.71
N SER A 532 46.18 19.87 0.72
CA SER A 532 44.98 19.05 0.56
C SER A 532 44.01 19.30 1.71
N THR A 533 42.95 20.05 1.46
CA THR A 533 41.84 20.32 2.39
C THR A 533 40.93 19.12 2.58
N LEU A 534 40.07 19.14 3.60
CA LEU A 534 39.05 18.11 3.83
C LEU A 534 38.15 17.96 2.61
N VAL A 535 37.65 19.08 2.10
CA VAL A 535 36.72 19.14 0.98
C VAL A 535 37.36 18.65 -0.30
N SER A 536 38.62 18.99 -0.59
CA SER A 536 39.29 18.50 -1.80
C SER A 536 39.57 16.99 -1.75
N LYS A 537 40.02 16.45 -0.60
CA LYS A 537 40.14 14.99 -0.41
C LYS A 537 38.79 14.29 -0.57
N PHE A 538 37.74 14.88 -0.02
CA PHE A 538 36.39 14.33 -0.11
C PHE A 538 35.85 14.33 -1.54
N GLN A 539 36.01 15.45 -2.26
CA GLN A 539 35.65 15.55 -3.67
C GLN A 539 36.37 14.50 -4.51
N GLN A 540 37.67 14.29 -4.29
CA GLN A 540 38.44 13.27 -4.99
C GLN A 540 37.91 11.86 -4.68
N SER A 541 37.68 11.54 -3.41
CA SER A 541 37.13 10.24 -3.00
C SER A 541 35.74 9.97 -3.59
N LEU A 542 34.89 10.99 -3.67
CA LEU A 542 33.55 10.90 -4.27
C LEU A 542 33.62 10.75 -5.80
N GLN A 543 34.58 11.40 -6.45
CA GLN A 543 34.84 11.22 -7.88
C GLN A 543 35.31 9.80 -8.18
N ASP A 544 36.24 9.26 -7.38
CA ASP A 544 36.73 7.89 -7.50
C ASP A 544 35.60 6.87 -7.32
N LEU A 545 34.75 7.07 -6.30
CA LEU A 545 33.57 6.25 -6.08
C LEU A 545 32.61 6.32 -7.27
N THR A 546 32.27 7.52 -7.74
CA THR A 546 31.34 7.70 -8.87
C THR A 546 31.90 7.11 -10.16
N ALA A 547 33.22 7.20 -10.38
CA ALA A 547 33.89 6.57 -11.51
C ALA A 547 33.78 5.03 -11.44
N LYS A 548 33.98 4.45 -10.25
CA LYS A 548 33.78 3.00 -10.01
C LYS A 548 32.33 2.58 -10.28
N LEU A 549 31.36 3.37 -9.81
CA LEU A 549 29.93 3.10 -10.02
C LEU A 549 29.54 3.19 -11.51
N ARG A 550 30.10 4.14 -12.26
CA ARG A 550 29.86 4.27 -13.72
C ARG A 550 30.42 3.10 -14.54
N GLY A 551 31.48 2.45 -14.07
CA GLY A 551 32.02 1.24 -14.71
C GLY A 551 31.20 -0.03 -14.45
N SER A 552 30.29 0.02 -13.47
CA SER A 552 29.51 -1.13 -12.99
C SER A 552 28.05 -1.04 -13.46
N HIS A 553 27.39 -2.18 -13.59
CA HIS A 553 25.93 -2.21 -13.77
C HIS A 553 25.26 -1.95 -12.42
N ALA A 554 24.39 -0.93 -12.34
CA ALA A 554 23.83 -0.43 -11.09
C ALA A 554 22.39 -0.88 -10.86
N PHE A 555 22.13 -1.39 -9.65
CA PHE A 555 20.81 -1.66 -9.09
C PHE A 555 20.48 -0.62 -8.02
N PHE A 556 19.23 -0.18 -7.96
CA PHE A 556 18.82 0.91 -7.07
C PHE A 556 17.78 0.47 -6.05
N ILE A 557 18.06 0.73 -4.77
CA ILE A 557 17.12 0.54 -3.67
C ILE A 557 16.86 1.89 -3.01
N ARG A 558 15.59 2.31 -3.00
CA ARG A 558 15.12 3.57 -2.42
C ARG A 558 14.37 3.29 -1.12
N CYS A 559 15.00 3.65 -0.01
CA CYS A 559 14.46 3.48 1.33
C CYS A 559 13.68 4.73 1.76
N ILE A 560 12.45 4.54 2.22
CA ILE A 560 11.49 5.58 2.61
C ILE A 560 11.09 5.40 4.06
N THR A 561 11.07 6.50 4.81
CA THR A 561 10.58 6.54 6.19
C THR A 561 9.07 6.84 6.18
N PRO A 562 8.20 6.00 6.76
CA PRO A 562 6.75 6.19 6.65
C PRO A 562 6.21 7.32 7.53
N ASN A 563 6.89 7.70 8.60
CA ASN A 563 6.52 8.81 9.48
C ASN A 563 7.73 9.34 10.26
N PRO A 564 7.77 10.63 10.61
CA PRO A 564 8.89 11.22 11.35
C PRO A 564 8.95 10.79 12.83
N ARG A 565 7.88 10.20 13.37
CA ARG A 565 7.77 9.80 14.78
C ARG A 565 8.35 8.40 15.08
N LYS A 566 8.85 7.69 14.06
CA LYS A 566 9.38 6.31 14.15
C LYS A 566 8.38 5.29 14.70
N LEU A 567 7.09 5.48 14.45
CA LEU A 567 6.03 4.60 14.95
C LEU A 567 5.66 3.54 13.91
N SER A 568 5.44 2.31 14.36
CA SER A 568 4.96 1.23 13.48
C SER A 568 3.51 1.46 13.05
N ASN A 569 3.13 0.92 11.87
CA ASN A 569 1.79 1.01 11.29
C ASN A 569 1.25 2.43 11.00
N ILE A 570 2.06 3.49 11.15
CA ILE A 570 1.69 4.86 10.81
C ILE A 570 2.34 5.25 9.49
N PHE A 571 1.51 5.71 8.54
CA PHE A 571 1.96 6.20 7.24
C PHE A 571 1.51 7.66 7.06
N ASP A 572 2.44 8.58 7.20
CA ASP A 572 2.26 10.01 6.97
C ASP A 572 2.34 10.31 5.47
N VAL A 573 1.20 10.73 4.92
CA VAL A 573 1.00 10.93 3.49
C VAL A 573 1.84 12.09 2.95
N GLU A 574 1.91 13.21 3.68
CA GLU A 574 2.64 14.40 3.24
C GLU A 574 4.14 14.17 3.35
N TYR A 575 4.58 13.54 4.44
CA TYR A 575 5.98 13.23 4.66
C TYR A 575 6.55 12.24 3.63
N VAL A 576 5.80 11.17 3.32
CA VAL A 576 6.22 10.21 2.28
C VAL A 576 6.15 10.84 0.89
N HIS A 577 5.14 11.67 0.62
CA HIS A 577 5.02 12.38 -0.65
C HIS A 577 6.21 13.31 -0.91
N CYS A 578 6.67 14.04 0.11
CA CYS A 578 7.86 14.88 0.06
C CYS A 578 9.11 14.06 -0.28
N GLN A 579 9.33 12.93 0.41
CA GLN A 579 10.44 12.02 0.12
C GLN A 579 10.39 11.46 -1.31
N LEU A 580 9.21 11.13 -1.85
CA LEU A 580 9.06 10.60 -3.21
C LEU A 580 9.50 11.63 -4.26
N ARG A 581 9.16 12.91 -4.08
CA ARG A 581 9.64 14.00 -4.95
C ARG A 581 11.14 14.15 -4.88
N HIS A 582 11.70 14.16 -3.67
CA HIS A 582 13.13 14.33 -3.50
C HIS A 582 13.92 13.10 -4.00
N SER A 583 13.38 11.89 -3.88
CA SER A 583 14.12 10.67 -4.27
C SER A 583 14.41 10.49 -5.76
N GLY A 584 13.86 11.32 -6.66
CA GLY A 584 13.98 11.08 -8.12
C GLY A 584 13.04 10.00 -8.66
N ILE A 585 12.22 9.39 -7.79
CA ILE A 585 11.34 8.27 -8.17
C ILE A 585 10.26 8.75 -9.14
N LEU A 586 9.71 9.94 -8.91
CA LEU A 586 8.61 10.45 -9.73
C LEU A 586 9.10 10.81 -11.13
N GLU A 587 10.33 11.32 -11.26
CA GLU A 587 11.04 11.55 -12.51
C GLU A 587 11.32 10.22 -13.22
N ALA A 588 11.79 9.20 -12.50
CA ALA A 588 12.01 7.86 -13.07
C ALA A 588 10.70 7.24 -13.60
N ILE A 589 9.59 7.36 -12.86
CA ILE A 589 8.26 6.95 -13.34
C ILE A 589 7.84 7.77 -14.55
N HIS A 590 8.11 9.08 -14.56
CA HIS A 590 7.77 9.94 -15.68
C HIS A 590 8.52 9.53 -16.95
N ILE A 591 9.83 9.28 -16.85
CA ILE A 591 10.67 8.72 -17.92
C ILE A 591 10.10 7.40 -18.44
N GLN A 592 9.72 6.47 -17.54
CA GLN A 592 9.11 5.19 -17.92
C GLN A 592 7.74 5.36 -18.58
N LYS A 593 6.96 6.37 -18.18
CA LYS A 593 5.63 6.66 -18.72
C LYS A 593 5.68 7.29 -20.11
N GLU A 594 6.65 8.17 -20.37
CA GLU A 594 6.87 8.74 -21.71
C GLU A 594 7.28 7.67 -22.73
N GLY A 595 8.06 6.67 -22.27
CA GLY A 595 8.40 5.48 -23.03
C GLY A 595 7.29 4.41 -23.06
N TYR A 596 7.68 3.16 -22.87
CA TYR A 596 6.79 2.00 -22.87
C TYR A 596 6.83 1.27 -21.52
N PRO A 597 5.92 1.62 -20.59
CA PRO A 597 5.96 1.11 -19.22
C PRO A 597 5.57 -0.37 -19.11
N VAL A 598 4.82 -0.91 -20.08
CA VAL A 598 4.35 -2.30 -20.06
C VAL A 598 5.17 -3.11 -21.05
N ARG A 599 5.93 -4.09 -20.54
CA ARG A 599 6.84 -4.92 -21.32
C ARG A 599 6.52 -6.38 -21.10
N LEU A 600 6.23 -7.11 -22.17
CA LEU A 600 5.84 -8.52 -22.09
C LEU A 600 6.66 -9.36 -23.07
N PRO A 601 7.39 -10.38 -22.60
CA PRO A 601 8.02 -11.34 -23.51
C PRO A 601 6.97 -11.97 -24.43
N PHE A 602 7.34 -12.26 -25.69
CA PHE A 602 6.38 -12.77 -26.68
C PHE A 602 5.60 -13.99 -26.20
N GLN A 603 6.28 -14.95 -25.57
CA GLN A 603 5.62 -16.14 -25.03
C GLN A 603 4.56 -15.80 -23.98
N SER A 604 4.85 -14.86 -23.07
CA SER A 604 3.91 -14.44 -22.02
C SER A 604 2.74 -13.64 -22.60
N PHE A 605 3.02 -12.79 -23.58
CA PHE A 605 2.00 -12.02 -24.30
C PHE A 605 1.04 -12.96 -25.05
N LEU A 606 1.57 -13.93 -25.80
CA LEU A 606 0.77 -14.89 -26.55
C LEU A 606 0.02 -15.85 -25.63
N ALA A 607 0.62 -16.35 -24.56
CA ALA A 607 -0.06 -17.22 -23.61
C ALA A 607 -1.36 -16.59 -23.07
N ARG A 608 -1.37 -15.26 -22.88
CA ARG A 608 -2.54 -14.52 -22.41
C ARG A 608 -3.45 -14.06 -23.53
N TYR A 609 -2.93 -13.38 -24.55
CA TYR A 609 -3.73 -12.64 -25.52
C TYR A 609 -3.91 -13.34 -26.87
N ARG A 610 -3.32 -14.52 -27.10
CA ARG A 610 -3.42 -15.23 -28.40
C ARG A 610 -4.86 -15.46 -28.85
N LEU A 611 -5.80 -15.67 -27.91
CA LEU A 611 -7.21 -15.86 -28.25
C LEU A 611 -7.85 -14.60 -28.82
N LEU A 612 -7.33 -13.40 -28.58
CA LEU A 612 -7.87 -12.17 -29.16
C LEU A 612 -7.62 -12.06 -30.67
N ALA A 613 -6.67 -12.81 -31.23
CA ALA A 613 -6.43 -12.82 -32.67
C ALA A 613 -7.70 -13.24 -33.44
N GLY A 614 -8.02 -12.51 -34.51
CA GLY A 614 -9.16 -12.81 -35.40
C GLY A 614 -8.93 -14.06 -36.27
N SER A 615 -7.67 -14.45 -36.50
CA SER A 615 -7.26 -15.64 -37.24
C SER A 615 -6.43 -16.57 -36.34
N ARG A 616 -6.29 -17.86 -36.70
CA ARG A 616 -5.35 -18.77 -35.99
C ARG A 616 -3.92 -18.35 -36.35
N PRO A 617 -3.12 -17.83 -35.40
CA PRO A 617 -1.70 -17.59 -35.64
C PRO A 617 -1.02 -18.92 -35.98
N SER A 618 -0.46 -19.00 -37.19
CA SER A 618 0.12 -20.20 -37.79
C SER A 618 1.50 -19.94 -38.39
N SER A 619 2.27 -18.97 -37.87
CA SER A 619 3.69 -18.85 -38.20
C SER A 619 4.56 -19.47 -37.10
N LEU A 620 5.77 -19.89 -37.45
CA LEU A 620 6.79 -20.37 -36.51
C LEU A 620 7.39 -19.21 -35.70
N GLU A 621 7.11 -17.96 -36.08
CA GLU A 621 7.72 -16.75 -35.53
C GLU A 621 6.78 -16.03 -34.56
N GLN A 622 7.10 -16.11 -33.26
CA GLN A 622 6.30 -15.51 -32.17
C GLN A 622 6.09 -13.99 -32.31
N ARG A 623 6.99 -13.30 -33.02
CA ARG A 623 6.92 -11.85 -33.26
C ARG A 623 5.72 -11.47 -34.13
N GLU A 624 5.50 -12.21 -35.22
CA GLU A 624 4.39 -11.96 -36.15
C GLU A 624 3.04 -12.25 -35.51
N ASP A 625 2.96 -13.31 -34.71
CA ASP A 625 1.77 -13.65 -33.93
C ASP A 625 1.39 -12.53 -32.95
N CYS A 626 2.39 -11.94 -32.26
CA CYS A 626 2.18 -10.78 -31.40
C CYS A 626 1.68 -9.58 -32.21
N ALA A 627 2.28 -9.33 -33.38
CA ALA A 627 1.88 -8.26 -34.28
C ALA A 627 0.44 -8.43 -34.78
N ALA A 628 0.03 -9.66 -35.11
CA ALA A 628 -1.33 -9.96 -35.57
C ALA A 628 -2.40 -9.70 -34.50
N VAL A 629 -2.11 -10.06 -33.24
CA VAL A 629 -3.00 -9.76 -32.10
C VAL A 629 -3.12 -8.25 -31.92
N LEU A 630 -2.00 -7.53 -31.92
CA LEU A 630 -1.98 -6.08 -31.71
C LEU A 630 -2.64 -5.32 -32.86
N ALA A 631 -2.39 -5.73 -34.10
CA ALA A 631 -3.02 -5.14 -35.29
C ALA A 631 -4.55 -5.33 -35.27
N HIS A 632 -5.03 -6.48 -34.79
CA HIS A 632 -6.47 -6.73 -34.69
C HIS A 632 -7.14 -5.94 -33.56
N VAL A 633 -6.45 -5.77 -32.43
CA VAL A 633 -7.01 -5.15 -31.22
C VAL A 633 -6.83 -3.64 -31.20
N VAL A 634 -5.61 -3.17 -31.47
CA VAL A 634 -5.21 -1.76 -31.35
C VAL A 634 -5.22 -1.05 -32.72
N GLY A 635 -4.99 -1.77 -33.81
CA GLY A 635 -4.89 -1.22 -35.17
C GLY A 635 -3.44 -1.09 -35.65
N SER A 636 -3.22 -0.27 -36.69
CA SER A 636 -1.89 0.01 -37.28
C SER A 636 -0.86 0.46 -36.23
N PRO A 637 0.45 0.25 -36.45
CA PRO A 637 1.49 0.70 -35.53
C PRO A 637 1.34 2.21 -35.28
N SER A 638 1.18 2.57 -34.01
CA SER A 638 0.99 3.91 -33.48
C SER A 638 1.89 4.06 -32.26
N ASP A 639 2.07 5.27 -31.72
CA ASP A 639 2.84 5.55 -30.49
C ASP A 639 2.38 4.75 -29.26
N LEU A 640 1.27 4.01 -29.36
CA LEU A 640 0.68 3.17 -28.33
C LEU A 640 1.40 1.83 -28.12
N TYR A 641 2.10 1.29 -29.13
CA TYR A 641 2.87 0.06 -28.99
C TYR A 641 4.05 -0.04 -29.96
N GLN A 642 5.08 -0.77 -29.56
CA GLN A 642 6.16 -1.23 -30.43
C GLN A 642 6.51 -2.70 -30.17
N ILE A 643 7.05 -3.36 -31.17
CA ILE A 643 7.42 -4.78 -31.11
C ILE A 643 8.93 -4.86 -31.29
N GLY A 644 9.61 -5.21 -30.20
CA GLY A 644 11.06 -5.38 -30.20
C GLY A 644 11.50 -6.68 -30.84
N VAL A 645 12.66 -7.17 -30.41
CA VAL A 645 13.26 -8.43 -30.85
C VAL A 645 12.76 -9.60 -30.00
N THR A 646 12.52 -9.40 -28.70
CA THR A 646 12.08 -10.46 -27.77
C THR A 646 10.79 -10.14 -27.00
N LYS A 647 10.44 -8.85 -26.91
CA LYS A 647 9.31 -8.35 -26.08
C LYS A 647 8.38 -7.43 -26.87
N VAL A 648 7.12 -7.41 -26.44
CA VAL A 648 6.13 -6.39 -26.81
C VAL A 648 6.20 -5.24 -25.81
N PHE A 649 6.27 -4.02 -26.33
CA PHE A 649 6.30 -2.77 -25.59
C PHE A 649 4.96 -2.03 -25.79
N LEU A 650 4.25 -1.75 -24.71
CA LEU A 650 2.89 -1.19 -24.73
C LEU A 650 2.83 0.07 -23.86
N LYS A 651 2.08 1.08 -24.31
CA LYS A 651 1.55 2.13 -23.45
C LYS A 651 0.31 1.63 -22.71
N GLU A 652 -0.01 2.30 -21.59
CA GLU A 652 -1.11 1.89 -20.72
C GLU A 652 -2.47 1.83 -21.44
N GLN A 653 -2.71 2.74 -22.39
CA GLN A 653 -3.93 2.76 -23.20
C GLN A 653 -4.09 1.48 -24.05
N ALA A 654 -3.02 1.01 -24.69
CA ALA A 654 -3.04 -0.24 -25.45
C ALA A 654 -3.26 -1.45 -24.54
N ARG A 655 -2.63 -1.47 -23.36
CA ARG A 655 -2.84 -2.53 -22.36
C ARG A 655 -4.29 -2.58 -21.88
N GLN A 656 -4.89 -1.44 -21.54
CA GLN A 656 -6.27 -1.38 -21.07
C GLN A 656 -7.25 -1.90 -22.12
N LEU A 657 -6.99 -1.61 -23.40
CA LEU A 657 -7.81 -2.08 -24.51
C LEU A 657 -7.70 -3.61 -24.69
N LEU A 658 -6.47 -4.17 -24.60
CA LEU A 658 -6.24 -5.61 -24.58
C LEU A 658 -6.96 -6.30 -23.40
N GLU A 659 -6.83 -5.77 -22.19
CA GLU A 659 -7.46 -6.34 -20.99
C GLU A 659 -8.99 -6.27 -21.06
N ARG A 660 -9.56 -5.16 -21.57
CA ARG A 660 -11.01 -5.02 -21.76
C ARG A 660 -11.56 -6.10 -22.69
N LEU A 661 -10.94 -6.30 -23.85
CA LEU A 661 -11.37 -7.33 -24.80
C LEU A 661 -11.14 -8.74 -24.26
N TRP A 662 -10.03 -8.96 -23.53
CA TRP A 662 -9.75 -10.21 -22.85
C TRP A 662 -10.83 -10.55 -21.83
N LEU A 663 -11.20 -9.62 -20.95
CA LEU A 663 -12.26 -9.78 -19.96
C LEU A 663 -13.63 -10.04 -20.61
N GLN A 664 -13.94 -9.37 -21.71
CA GLN A 664 -15.17 -9.62 -22.47
C GLN A 664 -15.20 -11.05 -23.04
N ARG A 665 -14.11 -11.53 -23.64
CA ARG A 665 -14.02 -12.92 -24.14
C ARG A 665 -14.07 -13.95 -23.02
N GLN A 666 -13.40 -13.70 -21.90
CA GLN A 666 -13.43 -14.57 -20.73
C GLN A 666 -14.86 -14.68 -20.18
N SER A 667 -15.55 -13.54 -20.03
CA SER A 667 -16.94 -13.49 -19.58
C SER A 667 -17.87 -14.26 -20.52
N TRP A 668 -17.74 -14.05 -21.83
CA TRP A 668 -18.51 -14.78 -22.83
C TRP A 668 -18.26 -16.30 -22.78
N ALA A 669 -17.01 -16.72 -22.61
CA ALA A 669 -16.65 -18.13 -22.48
C ALA A 669 -17.23 -18.76 -21.21
N VAL A 670 -17.11 -18.09 -20.07
CA VAL A 670 -17.67 -18.54 -18.78
C VAL A 670 -19.19 -18.66 -18.87
N VAL A 671 -19.89 -17.65 -19.40
CA VAL A 671 -21.35 -17.68 -19.59
C VAL A 671 -21.77 -18.82 -20.52
N THR A 672 -21.01 -19.07 -21.60
CA THR A 672 -21.28 -20.18 -22.53
C THR A 672 -21.11 -21.53 -21.85
N LEU A 673 -20.06 -21.69 -21.02
CA LEU A 673 -19.80 -22.88 -20.24
C LEU A 673 -20.91 -23.12 -19.21
N GLN A 674 -21.27 -22.09 -18.44
CA GLN A 674 -22.38 -22.12 -17.48
C GLN A 674 -23.69 -22.49 -18.17
N ARG A 675 -24.02 -21.89 -19.32
CA ARG A 675 -25.23 -22.21 -20.11
C ARG A 675 -25.27 -23.67 -20.55
N ARG A 676 -24.17 -24.20 -21.09
CA ARG A 676 -24.09 -25.61 -21.52
C ARG A 676 -24.16 -26.56 -20.32
N PHE A 677 -23.49 -26.23 -19.23
CA PHE A 677 -23.48 -27.04 -18.01
C PHE A 677 -24.86 -27.10 -17.36
N ARG A 678 -25.52 -25.94 -17.16
CA ARG A 678 -26.91 -25.85 -16.66
C ARG A 678 -27.86 -26.67 -17.55
N ARG A 679 -27.78 -26.52 -18.89
CA ARG A 679 -28.59 -27.32 -19.83
C ARG A 679 -28.36 -28.82 -19.66
N LEU A 680 -27.11 -29.26 -19.53
CA LEU A 680 -26.78 -30.67 -19.34
C LEU A 680 -27.36 -31.20 -18.02
N LEU A 681 -27.26 -30.42 -16.95
CA LEU A 681 -27.74 -30.77 -15.63
C LEU A 681 -29.28 -30.86 -15.59
N HIS A 682 -29.98 -29.90 -16.19
CA HIS A 682 -31.45 -29.94 -16.35
C HIS A 682 -31.91 -31.11 -17.22
N ARG A 683 -31.24 -31.39 -18.35
CA ARG A 683 -31.57 -32.55 -19.20
C ARG A 683 -31.39 -33.88 -18.49
N ARG A 684 -30.37 -34.01 -17.62
CA ARG A 684 -30.19 -35.20 -16.78
C ARG A 684 -31.29 -35.32 -15.73
N ARG A 685 -31.59 -34.25 -15.00
CA ARG A 685 -32.67 -34.23 -13.99
C ARG A 685 -34.03 -34.56 -14.61
N LEU A 686 -34.35 -33.98 -15.76
CA LEU A 686 -35.61 -34.25 -16.47
C LEU A 686 -35.72 -35.72 -16.89
N ARG A 687 -34.65 -36.32 -17.42
CA ARG A 687 -34.63 -37.75 -17.76
C ARG A 687 -34.90 -38.63 -16.54
N VAL A 688 -34.21 -38.38 -15.43
CA VAL A 688 -34.43 -39.13 -14.18
C VAL A 688 -35.87 -38.95 -13.69
N LEU A 689 -36.40 -37.72 -13.70
CA LEU A 689 -37.78 -37.47 -13.29
C LEU A 689 -38.79 -38.21 -14.17
N GLN A 690 -38.62 -38.16 -15.50
CA GLN A 690 -39.47 -38.87 -16.46
C GLN A 690 -39.46 -40.39 -16.23
N GLU A 691 -38.28 -40.98 -16.00
CA GLU A 691 -38.14 -42.40 -15.66
C GLU A 691 -38.89 -42.73 -14.35
N LYS A 692 -38.70 -41.94 -13.29
CA LYS A 692 -39.36 -42.17 -11.98
C LYS A 692 -40.88 -42.00 -12.06
N VAL A 693 -41.36 -40.97 -12.74
CA VAL A 693 -42.81 -40.74 -12.95
C VAL A 693 -43.43 -41.90 -13.71
N THR A 694 -42.76 -42.39 -14.76
CA THR A 694 -43.23 -43.55 -15.55
C THR A 694 -43.36 -44.80 -14.67
N VAL A 695 -42.39 -45.06 -13.79
CA VAL A 695 -42.42 -46.18 -12.84
C VAL A 695 -43.59 -46.05 -11.86
N ILE A 696 -43.80 -44.86 -11.28
CA ILE A 696 -44.90 -44.62 -10.33
C ILE A 696 -46.25 -44.77 -11.03
N GLN A 697 -46.41 -44.19 -12.22
CA GLN A 697 -47.63 -44.30 -13.03
C GLN A 697 -47.93 -45.77 -13.38
N ALA A 698 -46.91 -46.55 -13.77
CA ALA A 698 -47.06 -47.98 -14.03
C ALA A 698 -47.53 -48.75 -12.77
N HIS A 699 -46.94 -48.46 -11.61
CA HIS A 699 -47.33 -49.05 -10.33
C HIS A 699 -48.78 -48.72 -9.95
N PHE A 700 -49.19 -47.46 -10.11
CA PHE A 700 -50.53 -46.99 -9.76
C PHE A 700 -51.59 -47.54 -10.72
N ARG A 701 -51.33 -47.53 -12.03
CA ARG A 701 -52.20 -48.18 -13.04
C ARG A 701 -52.38 -49.67 -12.72
N GLY A 702 -51.29 -50.37 -12.38
CA GLY A 702 -51.32 -51.76 -11.94
C GLY A 702 -52.13 -51.96 -10.65
N TYR A 703 -52.00 -51.07 -9.67
CA TYR A 703 -52.77 -51.12 -8.43
C TYR A 703 -54.27 -50.91 -8.66
N GLN A 704 -54.66 -49.91 -9.47
CA GLN A 704 -56.05 -49.68 -9.83
C GLN A 704 -56.66 -50.89 -10.54
N ALA A 705 -55.94 -51.50 -11.49
CA ALA A 705 -56.39 -52.71 -12.18
C ALA A 705 -56.62 -53.87 -11.20
N ARG A 706 -55.68 -54.13 -10.28
CA ARG A 706 -55.82 -55.16 -9.24
C ARG A 706 -56.96 -54.87 -8.27
N LYS A 707 -57.17 -53.61 -7.87
CA LYS A 707 -58.29 -53.18 -7.01
C LYS A 707 -59.64 -53.42 -7.71
N ARG A 708 -59.74 -53.08 -9.00
CA ARG A 708 -60.93 -53.35 -9.83
C ARG A 708 -61.21 -54.86 -9.92
N TYR A 709 -60.18 -55.67 -10.17
CA TYR A 709 -60.31 -57.13 -10.20
C TYR A 709 -60.77 -57.71 -8.84
N ARG A 710 -60.20 -57.26 -7.72
CA ARG A 710 -60.63 -57.70 -6.37
C ARG A 710 -62.10 -57.33 -6.09
N ARG A 711 -62.54 -56.13 -6.49
CA ARG A 711 -63.95 -55.73 -6.40
C ARG A 711 -64.84 -56.65 -7.22
N LEU A 712 -64.46 -56.91 -8.47
CA LEU A 712 -65.19 -57.82 -9.37
C LEU A 712 -65.27 -59.25 -8.82
N LYS A 713 -64.17 -59.75 -8.23
CA LYS A 713 -64.13 -61.06 -7.57
C LYS A 713 -65.04 -61.08 -6.34
N LYS A 714 -65.05 -60.02 -5.52
CA LYS A 714 -65.92 -59.92 -4.34
C LYS A 714 -67.40 -59.86 -4.74
N THR A 715 -67.75 -59.09 -5.77
CA THR A 715 -69.13 -59.05 -6.29
C THR A 715 -69.55 -60.38 -6.90
N LEU A 716 -68.67 -61.09 -7.62
CA LEU A 716 -68.94 -62.44 -8.12
C LEU A 716 -69.15 -63.46 -6.98
N VAL A 717 -68.33 -63.40 -5.91
CA VAL A 717 -68.51 -64.26 -4.73
C VAL A 717 -69.83 -63.92 -4.03
N GLN A 718 -70.13 -62.64 -3.81
CA GLN A 718 -71.41 -62.20 -3.22
C GLN A 718 -72.61 -62.63 -4.07
N PHE A 719 -72.52 -62.51 -5.40
CA PHE A 719 -73.54 -62.98 -6.33
C PHE A 719 -73.71 -64.50 -6.27
N LYS A 720 -72.62 -65.27 -6.22
CA LYS A 720 -72.64 -66.73 -6.05
C LYS A 720 -73.26 -67.14 -4.71
N THR A 721 -73.02 -66.36 -3.65
CA THR A 721 -73.62 -66.54 -2.32
C THR A 721 -75.13 -66.23 -2.35
N MET A 722 -75.52 -65.16 -3.05
CA MET A 722 -76.92 -64.77 -3.21
C MET A 722 -77.73 -65.80 -4.02
N ILE A 723 -77.13 -66.41 -5.04
CA ILE A 723 -77.73 -67.52 -5.81
C ILE A 723 -77.91 -68.78 -4.94
N LEU A 724 -76.98 -69.07 -4.03
CA LEU A 724 -77.09 -70.20 -3.10
C LEU A 724 -78.22 -69.98 -2.08
N ILE A 725 -78.45 -68.75 -1.63
CA ILE A 725 -79.53 -68.37 -0.69
C ILE A 725 -80.90 -68.26 -1.40
N SER A 726 -80.95 -67.86 -2.67
CA SER A 726 -82.21 -67.71 -3.41
C SER A 726 -82.80 -69.02 -3.94
N ARG A 727 -82.01 -70.10 -4.06
CA ARG A 727 -82.48 -71.44 -4.47
C ARG A 727 -83.57 -72.04 -3.57
N PRO A 728 -83.52 -71.98 -2.22
CA PRO A 728 -84.62 -72.44 -1.37
C PRO A 728 -85.80 -71.45 -1.27
N LEU A 729 -85.58 -70.15 -1.48
CA LEU A 729 -86.63 -69.12 -1.38
C LEU A 729 -87.56 -69.07 -2.61
N ILE A 730 -87.07 -69.47 -3.79
CA ILE A 730 -87.87 -69.54 -5.03
C ILE A 730 -88.82 -70.76 -5.03
N ARG A 731 -88.56 -71.80 -4.23
CA ARG A 731 -89.49 -72.93 -4.01
C ARG A 731 -90.65 -72.61 -3.06
N ARG A 732 -90.53 -71.60 -2.19
CA ARG A 732 -91.58 -71.16 -1.24
C ARG A 732 -92.53 -70.09 -1.80
N ARG A 733 -92.21 -69.47 -2.94
CA ARG A 733 -93.02 -68.38 -3.56
C ARG A 733 -94.09 -68.83 -4.57
N LYS A 734 -94.35 -70.15 -4.70
CA LYS A 734 -95.47 -70.70 -5.51
C LYS A 734 -96.75 -71.00 -4.70
N CYS A 735 -96.82 -70.68 -3.40
CA CYS A 735 -97.93 -71.12 -2.52
C CYS A 735 -98.73 -70.00 -1.81
N CYS A 736 -98.51 -68.72 -2.11
CA CYS A 736 -99.39 -67.66 -1.60
C CYS A 736 -99.74 -66.68 -2.72
N GLN A 737 -100.90 -66.93 -3.29
CA GLN A 737 -101.66 -66.13 -4.23
C GLN A 737 -102.66 -65.29 -3.41
N VAL A 738 -103.19 -64.20 -4.00
CA VAL A 738 -104.45 -63.52 -3.62
C VAL A 738 -104.37 -62.50 -2.46
N THR A 739 -104.22 -61.20 -2.78
CA THR A 739 -105.30 -60.17 -2.68
C THR A 739 -104.82 -58.76 -3.12
N ALA A 740 -105.57 -58.21 -4.09
CA ALA A 740 -105.97 -56.80 -4.34
C ALA A 740 -104.91 -55.69 -4.62
N VAL A 741 -104.75 -55.04 -5.80
CA VAL A 741 -105.67 -54.33 -6.77
C VAL A 741 -106.14 -52.98 -6.17
N LEU A 742 -106.00 -51.75 -6.70
CA LEU A 742 -105.46 -51.03 -7.88
C LEU A 742 -105.31 -49.53 -7.42
N SER A 743 -104.34 -48.70 -7.82
CA SER A 743 -104.29 -47.90 -9.07
C SER A 743 -102.87 -47.27 -9.20
N GLU A 744 -102.11 -47.50 -10.28
CA GLU A 744 -101.98 -46.64 -11.48
C GLU A 744 -101.56 -45.18 -11.17
N GLN A 745 -100.50 -44.55 -11.71
CA GLN A 745 -99.54 -44.80 -12.80
C GLN A 745 -98.32 -43.87 -12.57
N GLY A 746 -97.15 -44.21 -13.14
CA GLY A 746 -96.25 -43.17 -13.69
C GLY A 746 -94.90 -42.85 -12.99
N VAL A 747 -93.87 -43.65 -13.31
CA VAL A 747 -92.52 -43.22 -13.77
C VAL A 747 -91.59 -42.38 -12.85
N GLN A 748 -90.55 -43.09 -12.39
CA GLN A 748 -89.11 -42.78 -12.32
C GLN A 748 -88.54 -41.45 -11.75
N GLU A 749 -87.68 -41.69 -10.75
CA GLU A 749 -86.27 -41.25 -10.64
C GLU A 749 -85.93 -39.76 -10.52
N GLY A 750 -85.31 -39.42 -9.38
CA GLY A 750 -84.52 -38.19 -9.23
C GLY A 750 -84.54 -37.64 -7.82
N LEU A 751 -83.96 -38.38 -6.86
CA LEU A 751 -83.86 -37.89 -5.48
C LEU A 751 -82.91 -36.70 -5.39
N GLN A 752 -83.49 -35.57 -4.97
CA GLN A 752 -82.90 -34.54 -4.11
C GLN A 752 -81.97 -33.50 -4.76
N LYS A 753 -82.58 -32.43 -5.26
CA LYS A 753 -81.97 -31.11 -5.49
C LYS A 753 -82.54 -30.10 -4.49
N SER A 754 -81.65 -29.25 -3.99
CA SER A 754 -81.91 -27.91 -3.41
C SER A 754 -82.26 -27.79 -1.93
N LEU A 755 -81.20 -27.58 -1.14
CA LEU A 755 -81.05 -26.38 -0.28
C LEU A 755 -79.62 -26.38 0.26
N LEU A 756 -78.78 -25.44 -0.20
CA LEU A 756 -77.61 -24.92 0.55
C LEU A 756 -76.96 -23.72 -0.16
N CYS A 757 -76.92 -22.61 0.59
CA CYS A 757 -76.09 -21.41 0.51
C CYS A 757 -75.20 -21.14 -0.72
N LEU A 758 -75.47 -20.00 -1.39
CA LEU A 758 -74.43 -19.18 -2.02
C LEU A 758 -73.60 -18.48 -0.94
N ARG A 759 -72.52 -19.12 -0.52
CA ARG A 759 -71.29 -18.45 -0.06
C ARG A 759 -70.19 -18.94 -0.98
N CYS A 760 -69.81 -18.15 -1.98
CA CYS A 760 -68.57 -18.39 -2.70
C CYS A 760 -67.42 -18.12 -1.73
N SER A 761 -66.82 -19.20 -1.23
CA SER A 761 -65.54 -19.18 -0.55
C SER A 761 -64.46 -18.66 -1.49
N ILE A 762 -63.86 -17.53 -1.12
CA ILE A 762 -62.60 -17.02 -1.67
C ILE A 762 -61.58 -18.17 -1.56
N PRO A 763 -60.82 -18.51 -2.63
CA PRO A 763 -59.74 -19.48 -2.50
C PRO A 763 -58.73 -18.94 -1.48
N ASP A 764 -58.36 -19.76 -0.51
CA ASP A 764 -57.33 -19.43 0.48
C ASP A 764 -56.06 -18.97 -0.26
N VAL A 765 -55.66 -17.72 -0.03
CA VAL A 765 -54.56 -17.06 -0.75
C VAL A 765 -53.25 -17.85 -0.59
N GLY A 766 -53.08 -18.58 0.51
CA GLY A 766 -51.93 -19.46 0.75
C GLY A 766 -51.81 -20.66 -0.21
N LEU A 767 -52.88 -21.01 -0.93
CA LEU A 767 -52.92 -22.11 -1.91
C LEU A 767 -52.57 -21.67 -3.34
N LEU A 768 -52.34 -20.37 -3.58
CA LEU A 768 -51.90 -19.89 -4.89
C LEU A 768 -50.48 -20.39 -5.21
N GLU A 769 -50.32 -20.93 -6.42
CA GLU A 769 -49.06 -21.50 -6.91
C GLU A 769 -47.93 -20.46 -6.90
N ILE A 770 -46.79 -20.81 -6.30
CA ILE A 770 -45.54 -20.04 -6.36
C ILE A 770 -44.63 -20.66 -7.44
N PRO A 771 -43.93 -19.86 -8.26
CA PRO A 771 -42.91 -20.36 -9.19
C PRO A 771 -41.89 -21.26 -8.50
N ALA A 772 -41.49 -22.36 -9.16
CA ALA A 772 -40.59 -23.36 -8.57
C ALA A 772 -39.24 -22.77 -8.11
N GLU A 773 -38.77 -21.70 -8.75
CA GLU A 773 -37.54 -20.97 -8.38
C GLU A 773 -37.69 -20.26 -7.02
N LEU A 774 -38.80 -19.57 -6.81
CA LEU A 774 -39.11 -18.89 -5.55
C LEU A 774 -39.43 -19.89 -4.43
N ALA A 775 -40.12 -21.00 -4.74
CA ALA A 775 -40.35 -22.09 -3.79
C ALA A 775 -39.03 -22.76 -3.34
N ALA A 776 -38.07 -22.92 -4.26
CA ALA A 776 -36.74 -23.43 -3.93
C ALA A 776 -35.95 -22.45 -3.04
N LEU A 777 -36.05 -21.14 -3.28
CA LEU A 777 -35.43 -20.12 -2.43
C LEU A 777 -36.02 -20.11 -1.02
N LEU A 778 -37.35 -20.14 -0.89
CA LEU A 778 -38.03 -20.21 0.41
C LEU A 778 -37.62 -21.46 1.21
N HIS A 779 -37.54 -22.63 0.56
CA HIS A 779 -37.10 -23.87 1.22
C HIS A 779 -35.61 -23.93 1.54
N PHE A 780 -34.75 -23.31 0.70
CA PHE A 780 -33.32 -23.22 0.96
C PHE A 780 -33.05 -22.43 2.24
N VAL A 781 -33.75 -21.31 2.41
CA VAL A 781 -33.60 -20.44 3.60
C VAL A 781 -34.25 -21.07 4.85
N GLU A 782 -35.34 -21.83 4.74
CA GLU A 782 -35.95 -22.56 5.87
C GLU A 782 -35.17 -23.81 6.32
N GLY A 783 -34.32 -24.39 5.48
CA GLY A 783 -33.60 -25.65 5.72
C GLY A 783 -32.45 -25.57 6.74
N GLU A 784 -31.98 -24.36 7.08
CA GLU A 784 -30.96 -24.14 8.10
C GLU A 784 -31.56 -24.11 9.51
N LYS A 785 -31.99 -25.27 10.02
CA LYS A 785 -32.24 -25.45 11.46
C LYS A 785 -30.92 -25.77 12.17
N PHE A 786 -30.39 -24.81 12.93
CA PHE A 786 -29.22 -24.96 13.81
C PHE A 786 -29.38 -26.12 14.82
N PRO A 787 -28.48 -27.14 14.82
CA PRO A 787 -28.30 -28.02 15.96
C PRO A 787 -27.42 -27.32 17.00
N GLN A 788 -27.89 -27.24 18.24
CA GLN A 788 -27.06 -26.90 19.39
C GLN A 788 -25.96 -27.96 19.53
N GLN A 789 -24.70 -27.61 19.22
CA GLN A 789 -23.43 -28.20 19.72
C GLN A 789 -22.27 -28.01 18.71
N PHE A 790 -21.95 -26.79 18.29
CA PHE A 790 -20.62 -26.44 17.74
C PHE A 790 -20.31 -24.95 18.00
N PRO A 791 -19.03 -24.55 18.19
CA PRO A 791 -18.67 -23.15 18.46
C PRO A 791 -18.85 -22.25 17.22
N PRO A 792 -18.96 -20.92 17.39
CA PRO A 792 -19.62 -20.04 16.46
C PRO A 792 -18.67 -19.54 15.35
N SER A 793 -18.81 -20.05 14.13
CA SER A 793 -18.11 -19.49 12.98
C SER A 793 -18.83 -19.77 11.65
N LEU A 794 -20.01 -19.16 11.47
CA LEU A 794 -20.60 -18.82 10.16
C LEU A 794 -21.84 -17.92 10.35
N PRO A 795 -21.72 -16.58 10.24
CA PRO A 795 -22.78 -15.64 10.57
C PRO A 795 -23.33 -14.93 9.32
N PHE A 796 -24.06 -15.62 8.43
CA PHE A 796 -24.42 -15.02 7.13
C PHE A 796 -25.88 -14.57 6.95
N LEU A 797 -26.83 -14.92 7.83
CA LEU A 797 -28.23 -14.46 7.68
C LEU A 797 -28.89 -13.94 8.97
N HIS A 798 -28.28 -14.12 10.14
CA HIS A 798 -28.79 -13.54 11.41
C HIS A 798 -27.94 -12.36 11.92
N SER A 799 -26.82 -12.03 11.27
CA SER A 799 -25.94 -10.94 11.70
C SER A 799 -26.34 -9.57 11.15
N GLN A 800 -27.01 -9.48 10.00
CA GLN A 800 -27.45 -8.20 9.40
C GLN A 800 -28.69 -7.59 10.06
N ALA A 801 -29.60 -8.40 10.63
CA ALA A 801 -30.75 -7.88 11.36
C ALA A 801 -30.37 -7.03 12.60
N ASN A 802 -29.13 -7.16 13.09
CA ASN A 802 -28.58 -6.37 14.19
C ASN A 802 -27.84 -5.09 13.73
N GLN A 803 -27.78 -4.78 12.42
CA GLN A 803 -27.05 -3.61 11.90
C GLN A 803 -27.95 -2.41 11.58
N ILE A 804 -29.26 -2.60 11.44
CA ILE A 804 -30.21 -1.51 11.19
C ILE A 804 -30.84 -1.11 12.53
N THR A 805 -30.50 0.09 13.02
CA THR A 805 -31.01 0.65 14.27
C THR A 805 -31.69 1.99 14.04
N GLU A 806 -32.67 2.33 14.87
CA GLU A 806 -33.21 3.69 14.89
C GLU A 806 -32.17 4.65 15.45
N THR A 807 -31.94 5.76 14.74
CA THR A 807 -30.92 6.75 15.09
C THR A 807 -31.53 8.13 15.29
N GLN A 808 -30.78 9.00 15.97
CA GLN A 808 -31.10 10.43 16.07
C GLN A 808 -31.07 11.09 14.66
N PRO A 809 -31.71 12.26 14.47
CA PRO A 809 -31.71 12.94 13.18
C PRO A 809 -30.30 13.11 12.60
N PRO A 810 -30.09 12.85 11.29
CA PRO A 810 -28.75 12.83 10.71
C PRO A 810 -28.09 14.21 10.73
N GLU A 811 -26.76 14.23 10.86
CA GLU A 811 -25.98 15.47 10.83
C GLU A 811 -26.08 16.17 9.47
N VAL A 812 -26.14 15.37 8.39
CA VAL A 812 -26.32 15.85 7.02
C VAL A 812 -27.70 15.40 6.51
N LYS A 813 -28.65 16.34 6.44
CA LYS A 813 -30.00 16.12 5.90
C LYS A 813 -30.04 16.40 4.40
N VAL A 814 -30.87 15.70 3.66
CA VAL A 814 -31.10 15.98 2.22
C VAL A 814 -31.95 17.26 2.06
N LYS A 815 -31.68 18.08 1.04
CA LYS A 815 -32.50 19.27 0.72
C LYS A 815 -33.93 18.85 0.33
N ASP A 816 -34.91 19.58 0.83
CA ASP A 816 -36.34 19.32 0.58
C ASP A 816 -36.88 20.23 -0.54
N ASP A 817 -36.26 20.21 -1.72
CA ASP A 817 -36.61 21.07 -2.85
C ASP A 817 -37.59 20.41 -3.85
N LEU A 818 -38.49 19.54 -3.37
CA LEU A 818 -39.43 18.80 -4.22
C LEU A 818 -40.85 19.35 -4.07
N SER A 819 -41.43 19.83 -5.17
CA SER A 819 -42.82 20.28 -5.26
C SER A 819 -43.61 19.48 -6.28
N LEU A 820 -44.89 19.21 -6.01
CA LEU A 820 -45.77 18.56 -6.98
C LEU A 820 -45.95 19.45 -8.23
N PRO A 821 -45.98 18.87 -9.45
CA PRO A 821 -46.21 19.62 -10.66
C PRO A 821 -47.56 20.36 -10.62
N PRO A 822 -47.64 21.65 -11.04
CA PRO A 822 -48.86 22.44 -10.94
C PRO A 822 -50.00 21.91 -11.83
N ASN A 823 -49.68 21.11 -12.85
CA ASN A 823 -50.65 20.48 -13.76
C ASN A 823 -51.02 19.04 -13.39
N ILE A 824 -50.67 18.55 -12.19
CA ILE A 824 -50.95 17.17 -11.76
C ILE A 824 -52.44 16.81 -11.85
N ASN A 825 -53.33 17.76 -11.59
CA ASN A 825 -54.79 17.54 -11.63
C ASN A 825 -55.34 17.30 -13.05
N SER A 826 -54.57 17.61 -14.10
CA SER A 826 -54.95 17.34 -15.50
C SER A 826 -54.77 15.87 -15.90
N TYR A 827 -54.18 15.04 -15.03
CA TYR A 827 -53.85 13.64 -15.31
C TYR A 827 -54.48 12.70 -14.27
N PRO A 828 -55.82 12.58 -14.18
CA PRO A 828 -56.44 11.60 -13.28
C PRO A 828 -56.14 10.17 -13.75
N PHE A 829 -55.98 9.22 -12.81
CA PHE A 829 -55.68 7.82 -13.15
C PHE A 829 -56.73 7.17 -14.07
N SER A 830 -57.99 7.61 -14.00
CA SER A 830 -59.06 7.18 -14.90
C SER A 830 -58.77 7.47 -16.38
N SER A 831 -57.96 8.50 -16.69
CA SER A 831 -57.54 8.78 -18.06
C SER A 831 -56.58 7.72 -18.59
N PHE A 832 -55.70 7.18 -17.73
CA PHE A 832 -54.79 6.10 -18.07
C PHE A 832 -55.55 4.78 -18.30
N ILE A 833 -56.52 4.46 -17.45
CA ILE A 833 -57.37 3.26 -17.59
C ILE A 833 -58.05 3.24 -18.97
N LYS A 834 -58.68 4.35 -19.37
CA LYS A 834 -59.40 4.43 -20.66
C LYS A 834 -58.52 4.19 -21.88
N SER A 835 -57.25 4.56 -21.81
CA SER A 835 -56.33 4.53 -22.95
C SER A 835 -55.44 3.29 -22.97
N HIS A 836 -55.16 2.68 -21.81
CA HIS A 836 -54.14 1.63 -21.67
C HIS A 836 -54.65 0.31 -21.10
N PHE A 837 -55.85 0.25 -20.49
CA PHE A 837 -56.40 -1.01 -20.00
C PHE A 837 -57.18 -1.76 -21.07
N GLN A 838 -57.14 -3.09 -21.03
CA GLN A 838 -57.95 -3.96 -21.89
C GLN A 838 -59.45 -3.85 -21.58
N LYS A 839 -59.80 -3.57 -20.32
CA LYS A 839 -61.17 -3.31 -19.85
C LYS A 839 -61.19 -2.02 -19.04
N PRO A 840 -62.15 -1.11 -19.27
CA PRO A 840 -62.13 0.24 -18.69
C PRO A 840 -62.54 0.31 -17.21
N ASP A 841 -62.35 -0.75 -16.43
CA ASP A 841 -62.76 -0.86 -15.03
C ASP A 841 -61.71 -1.59 -14.19
N PHE A 842 -61.69 -1.34 -12.88
CA PHE A 842 -60.86 -2.11 -11.95
C PHE A 842 -61.48 -3.48 -11.64
N PRO A 843 -60.67 -4.55 -11.54
CA PRO A 843 -61.13 -5.83 -11.03
C PRO A 843 -61.48 -5.73 -9.54
N ALA A 844 -62.33 -6.63 -9.05
CA ALA A 844 -62.58 -6.76 -7.61
C ALA A 844 -61.29 -7.15 -6.87
N PRO A 845 -60.93 -6.48 -5.75
CA PRO A 845 -59.76 -6.84 -4.96
C PRO A 845 -59.80 -8.30 -4.49
N GLY A 846 -58.63 -8.94 -4.40
CA GLY A 846 -58.51 -10.31 -3.88
C GLY A 846 -58.78 -11.45 -4.88
N GLN A 847 -59.12 -11.16 -6.14
CA GLN A 847 -59.37 -12.20 -7.16
C GLN A 847 -58.21 -12.33 -8.17
N PRO A 848 -57.78 -13.57 -8.52
CA PRO A 848 -56.79 -13.80 -9.58
C PRO A 848 -57.28 -13.31 -10.95
N LEU A 849 -56.43 -12.54 -11.63
CA LEU A 849 -56.69 -12.06 -12.98
C LEU A 849 -56.74 -13.24 -13.97
N GLN A 850 -57.64 -13.13 -14.95
CA GLN A 850 -57.74 -14.05 -16.09
C GLN A 850 -57.01 -13.53 -17.33
N HIS A 851 -56.87 -12.20 -17.43
CA HIS A 851 -56.15 -11.49 -18.48
C HIS A 851 -55.40 -10.30 -17.84
N PRO A 852 -54.25 -9.87 -18.39
CA PRO A 852 -53.55 -8.68 -17.92
C PRO A 852 -54.43 -7.42 -17.94
N LEU A 853 -54.14 -6.46 -17.07
CA LEU A 853 -54.89 -5.20 -17.03
C LEU A 853 -54.54 -4.32 -18.23
N THR A 854 -53.26 -4.21 -18.57
CA THR A 854 -52.73 -3.39 -19.66
C THR A 854 -52.53 -4.21 -20.95
N HIS A 855 -52.38 -3.51 -22.08
CA HIS A 855 -52.04 -4.15 -23.35
C HIS A 855 -50.57 -4.60 -23.35
N LEU A 856 -50.34 -5.91 -23.32
CA LEU A 856 -49.01 -6.54 -23.32
C LEU A 856 -48.85 -7.52 -24.48
N ASP A 857 -47.62 -7.64 -24.97
CA ASP A 857 -47.22 -8.65 -25.96
C ASP A 857 -47.44 -10.06 -25.43
N ALA A 858 -47.75 -11.01 -26.33
CA ALA A 858 -48.15 -12.38 -25.99
C ALA A 858 -47.13 -13.11 -25.09
N GLU A 859 -45.85 -12.78 -25.21
CA GLU A 859 -44.76 -13.35 -24.41
C GLU A 859 -44.76 -12.93 -22.93
N HIS A 860 -45.41 -11.80 -22.60
CA HIS A 860 -45.43 -11.24 -21.25
C HIS A 860 -46.76 -11.44 -20.52
N GLN A 861 -47.81 -11.90 -21.22
CA GLN A 861 -49.14 -12.08 -20.64
C GLN A 861 -49.16 -13.13 -19.52
N GLU A 862 -48.49 -14.28 -19.71
CA GLU A 862 -48.40 -15.32 -18.68
C GLU A 862 -47.65 -14.83 -17.43
N SER A 863 -46.54 -14.10 -17.64
CA SER A 863 -45.77 -13.49 -16.56
C SER A 863 -46.58 -12.47 -15.77
N ALA A 864 -47.43 -11.67 -16.43
CA ALA A 864 -48.30 -10.71 -15.76
C ALA A 864 -49.35 -11.39 -14.86
N LEU A 865 -49.88 -12.56 -15.26
CA LEU A 865 -50.82 -13.34 -14.47
C LEU A 865 -50.13 -14.05 -13.29
N GLU A 866 -48.89 -14.53 -13.48
CA GLU A 866 -48.07 -15.05 -12.37
C GLU A 866 -47.77 -13.98 -11.33
N ILE A 867 -47.36 -12.78 -11.76
CA ILE A 867 -47.11 -11.65 -10.87
C ILE A 867 -48.39 -11.28 -10.11
N ASN A 868 -49.56 -11.33 -10.75
CA ASN A 868 -50.83 -11.09 -10.06
C ASN A 868 -51.06 -12.06 -8.89
N LYS A 869 -50.80 -13.36 -9.09
CA LYS A 869 -50.90 -14.36 -8.00
C LYS A 869 -49.92 -14.03 -6.86
N LEU A 870 -48.71 -13.58 -7.18
CA LEU A 870 -47.70 -13.19 -6.19
C LEU A 870 -48.07 -11.92 -5.43
N ILE A 871 -48.64 -10.90 -6.10
CA ILE A 871 -49.16 -9.68 -5.46
C ILE A 871 -50.32 -10.02 -4.53
N LEU A 872 -51.25 -10.87 -4.97
CA LEU A 872 -52.35 -11.33 -4.13
C LEU A 872 -51.84 -12.09 -2.90
N ARG A 873 -50.80 -12.92 -3.05
CA ARG A 873 -50.15 -13.62 -1.94
C ARG A 873 -49.43 -12.67 -1.00
N PHE A 874 -48.67 -11.72 -1.52
CA PHE A 874 -47.99 -10.70 -0.73
C PHE A 874 -48.98 -9.89 0.09
N ILE A 875 -50.14 -9.55 -0.47
CA ILE A 875 -51.15 -8.72 0.22
C ILE A 875 -51.98 -9.55 1.21
N GLY A 876 -52.43 -10.75 0.81
CA GLY A 876 -53.46 -11.51 1.53
C GLY A 876 -52.97 -12.68 2.39
N ASP A 877 -51.72 -13.14 2.24
CA ASP A 877 -51.20 -14.29 3.00
C ASP A 877 -50.68 -13.83 4.38
N LYS A 878 -51.44 -14.14 5.44
CA LYS A 878 -51.10 -13.80 6.83
C LYS A 878 -50.04 -14.73 7.44
N SER A 879 -49.68 -15.82 6.74
CA SER A 879 -48.69 -16.78 7.22
C SER A 879 -47.24 -16.41 6.90
N LEU A 880 -47.04 -15.37 6.07
CA LEU A 880 -45.71 -14.88 5.70
C LEU A 880 -45.03 -14.23 6.91
N SER A 881 -43.88 -14.77 7.31
CA SER A 881 -42.96 -14.13 8.27
C SER A 881 -42.23 -12.94 7.63
N GLY A 882 -41.71 -12.02 8.44
CA GLY A 882 -41.12 -10.75 7.94
C GLY A 882 -40.04 -10.90 6.86
N TRP A 883 -39.19 -11.92 6.93
CA TRP A 883 -38.18 -12.17 5.89
C TRP A 883 -38.78 -12.81 4.62
N GLN A 884 -39.85 -13.62 4.75
CA GLN A 884 -40.56 -14.20 3.61
C GLN A 884 -41.32 -13.13 2.83
N GLU A 885 -41.85 -12.12 3.53
CA GLU A 885 -42.46 -10.94 2.92
C GLU A 885 -41.43 -10.16 2.09
N VAL A 886 -40.26 -9.85 2.66
CA VAL A 886 -39.16 -9.17 1.95
C VAL A 886 -38.71 -9.97 0.72
N LEU A 887 -38.50 -11.27 0.85
CA LEU A 887 -38.08 -12.12 -0.27
C LEU A 887 -39.12 -12.17 -1.40
N LEU A 888 -40.41 -12.33 -1.04
CA LEU A 888 -41.52 -12.36 -1.99
C LEU A 888 -41.65 -11.01 -2.71
N GLY A 889 -41.55 -9.90 -1.99
CA GLY A 889 -41.59 -8.55 -2.55
C GLY A 889 -40.40 -8.25 -3.46
N ASN A 890 -39.18 -8.64 -3.07
CA ASN A 890 -37.98 -8.50 -3.90
C ASN A 890 -38.06 -9.36 -5.16
N TYR A 891 -38.70 -10.53 -5.10
CA TYR A 891 -38.97 -11.34 -6.28
C TYR A 891 -39.92 -10.62 -7.25
N ILE A 892 -41.00 -9.99 -6.75
CA ILE A 892 -41.91 -9.17 -7.58
C ILE A 892 -41.15 -7.98 -8.20
N ALA A 893 -40.35 -7.28 -7.41
CA ALA A 893 -39.51 -6.17 -7.88
C ALA A 893 -38.53 -6.62 -8.97
N GLY A 894 -37.87 -7.76 -8.80
CA GLY A 894 -36.95 -8.35 -9.76
C GLY A 894 -37.58 -8.64 -11.13
N ARG A 895 -38.88 -8.99 -11.17
CA ARG A 895 -39.61 -9.16 -12.44
C ARG A 895 -39.77 -7.83 -13.19
N GLY A 896 -40.03 -6.74 -12.48
CA GLY A 896 -40.13 -5.39 -13.05
C GLY A 896 -38.77 -4.80 -13.46
N LEU A 897 -37.69 -5.15 -12.74
CA LEU A 897 -36.32 -4.80 -13.12
C LEU A 897 -35.88 -5.53 -14.40
N SER A 898 -36.19 -6.83 -14.50
CA SER A 898 -35.82 -7.67 -15.64
C SER A 898 -36.57 -7.35 -16.94
N ALA A 899 -37.80 -6.83 -16.83
CA ALA A 899 -38.64 -6.51 -17.99
C ALA A 899 -39.38 -5.18 -17.80
N ALA A 900 -38.92 -4.13 -18.48
CA ALA A 900 -39.52 -2.80 -18.40
C ALA A 900 -40.98 -2.75 -18.88
N THR A 901 -41.36 -3.62 -19.82
CA THR A 901 -42.73 -3.77 -20.33
C THR A 901 -43.74 -4.20 -19.25
N LEU A 902 -43.29 -4.89 -18.20
CA LEU A 902 -44.14 -5.32 -17.10
C LEU A 902 -44.37 -4.25 -16.03
N ARG A 903 -43.57 -3.17 -15.98
CA ARG A 903 -43.61 -2.18 -14.88
C ARG A 903 -44.98 -1.52 -14.74
N ASN A 904 -45.56 -1.08 -15.87
CA ASN A 904 -46.89 -0.45 -15.86
C ASN A 904 -47.99 -1.43 -15.45
N GLU A 905 -47.87 -2.70 -15.85
CA GLU A 905 -48.80 -3.76 -15.44
C GLU A 905 -48.70 -4.00 -13.93
N ILE A 906 -47.49 -4.13 -13.38
CA ILE A 906 -47.25 -4.34 -11.95
C ILE A 906 -47.85 -3.18 -11.14
N PHE A 907 -47.53 -1.92 -11.50
CA PHE A 907 -48.11 -0.75 -10.82
C PHE A 907 -49.63 -0.71 -10.92
N SER A 908 -50.19 -1.02 -12.10
CA SER A 908 -51.64 -1.05 -12.31
C SER A 908 -52.33 -2.14 -11.47
N GLN A 909 -51.70 -3.30 -11.31
CA GLN A 909 -52.21 -4.38 -10.46
C GLN A 909 -52.15 -4.01 -8.98
N VAL A 910 -51.07 -3.38 -8.49
CA VAL A 910 -50.98 -2.90 -7.10
C VAL A 910 -52.01 -1.79 -6.84
N VAL A 911 -52.17 -0.84 -7.77
CA VAL A 911 -53.22 0.19 -7.72
C VAL A 911 -54.62 -0.42 -7.63
N ALA A 912 -54.91 -1.47 -8.40
CA ALA A 912 -56.19 -2.17 -8.33
C ALA A 912 -56.44 -2.82 -6.95
N GLN A 913 -55.39 -3.26 -6.25
CA GLN A 913 -55.51 -3.83 -4.91
C GLN A 913 -55.60 -2.78 -3.80
N THR A 914 -55.08 -1.56 -4.02
CA THR A 914 -55.16 -0.46 -3.03
C THR A 914 -56.40 0.42 -3.24
N TRP A 915 -57.02 0.40 -4.42
CA TRP A 915 -58.22 1.18 -4.74
C TRP A 915 -59.45 0.74 -3.94
N ARG A 916 -59.89 1.59 -3.00
CA ARG A 916 -61.12 1.39 -2.18
C ARG A 916 -61.21 -0.01 -1.55
N ASN A 917 -60.07 -0.58 -1.16
CA ASN A 917 -60.03 -1.87 -0.50
C ASN A 917 -60.59 -1.74 0.94
N PRO A 918 -61.64 -2.51 1.32
CA PRO A 918 -62.24 -2.40 2.65
C PRO A 918 -61.35 -2.98 3.76
N ASP A 919 -60.34 -3.78 3.42
CA ASP A 919 -59.40 -4.35 4.38
C ASP A 919 -58.18 -3.43 4.54
N ALA A 920 -58.07 -2.82 5.72
CA ALA A 920 -57.00 -1.88 6.04
C ALA A 920 -55.60 -2.53 6.06
N GLU A 921 -55.50 -3.80 6.47
CA GLU A 921 -54.24 -4.56 6.54
C GLU A 921 -53.76 -4.87 5.12
N HIS A 922 -54.65 -5.36 4.26
CA HIS A 922 -54.34 -5.60 2.84
C HIS A 922 -53.99 -4.31 2.11
N SER A 923 -54.73 -3.22 2.38
CA SER A 923 -54.43 -1.91 1.81
C SER A 923 -53.04 -1.43 2.24
N GLN A 924 -52.68 -1.57 3.52
CA GLN A 924 -51.36 -1.19 4.03
C GLN A 924 -50.24 -1.99 3.37
N ARG A 925 -50.38 -3.32 3.25
CA ARG A 925 -49.40 -4.18 2.57
C ARG A 925 -49.28 -3.82 1.08
N GLY A 926 -50.39 -3.48 0.42
CA GLY A 926 -50.39 -2.96 -0.93
C GLY A 926 -49.59 -1.65 -1.07
N TRP A 927 -49.71 -0.72 -0.11
CA TRP A 927 -48.94 0.52 -0.09
C TRP A 927 -47.45 0.32 0.24
N VAL A 928 -47.11 -0.62 1.12
CA VAL A 928 -45.71 -1.04 1.36
C VAL A 928 -45.08 -1.59 0.08
N LEU A 929 -45.81 -2.45 -0.64
CA LEU A 929 -45.36 -2.98 -1.93
C LEU A 929 -45.19 -1.85 -2.96
N MET A 930 -46.15 -0.93 -3.05
CA MET A 930 -46.06 0.26 -3.92
C MET A 930 -44.79 1.08 -3.63
N ALA A 931 -44.54 1.44 -2.37
CA ALA A 931 -43.35 2.19 -1.97
C ALA A 931 -42.04 1.45 -2.28
N THR A 932 -42.06 0.12 -2.18
CA THR A 932 -40.91 -0.73 -2.46
C THR A 932 -40.62 -0.87 -3.96
N LEU A 933 -41.65 -1.01 -4.80
CA LEU A 933 -41.45 -1.02 -6.25
C LEU A 933 -40.91 0.33 -6.76
N LEU A 934 -41.39 1.43 -6.19
CA LEU A 934 -40.90 2.79 -6.46
C LEU A 934 -39.47 3.06 -5.98
N SER A 935 -38.89 2.20 -5.13
CA SER A 935 -37.45 2.25 -4.79
C SER A 935 -36.56 1.80 -5.94
N CYS A 936 -37.00 0.85 -6.76
CA CYS A 936 -36.14 0.17 -7.72
C CYS A 936 -36.39 0.53 -9.20
N PHE A 937 -37.62 0.91 -9.56
CA PHE A 937 -37.92 1.38 -10.92
C PHE A 937 -39.04 2.42 -10.93
N GLY A 938 -38.92 3.42 -11.80
CA GLY A 938 -39.97 4.42 -12.01
C GLY A 938 -41.10 3.91 -12.91
N PRO A 939 -42.31 4.50 -12.82
CA PRO A 939 -43.37 4.27 -13.81
C PRO A 939 -42.96 4.81 -15.18
N SER A 940 -43.59 4.33 -16.26
CA SER A 940 -43.32 4.90 -17.58
C SER A 940 -43.83 6.35 -17.69
N PRO A 941 -43.34 7.16 -18.65
CA PRO A 941 -43.79 8.53 -18.83
C PRO A 941 -45.32 8.68 -19.03
N ALA A 942 -45.98 7.65 -19.56
CA ALA A 942 -47.43 7.61 -19.72
C ALA A 942 -48.19 7.37 -18.39
N LEU A 943 -47.58 6.64 -17.44
CA LEU A 943 -48.17 6.28 -16.15
C LEU A 943 -47.74 7.23 -15.03
N GLU A 944 -46.60 7.90 -15.14
CA GLU A 944 -46.00 8.72 -14.09
C GLU A 944 -46.95 9.76 -13.48
N LYS A 945 -47.49 10.69 -14.29
CA LYS A 945 -48.42 11.72 -13.81
C LYS A 945 -49.75 11.14 -13.32
N PRO A 946 -50.39 10.20 -14.04
CA PRO A 946 -51.56 9.50 -13.54
C PRO A 946 -51.36 8.81 -12.19
N LEU A 947 -50.24 8.11 -12.01
CA LEU A 947 -49.90 7.42 -10.77
C LEU A 947 -49.56 8.41 -9.64
N LEU A 948 -48.86 9.51 -9.95
CA LEU A 948 -48.56 10.55 -8.96
C LEU A 948 -49.86 11.21 -8.43
N LYS A 949 -50.81 11.46 -9.34
CA LYS A 949 -52.14 11.96 -8.99
C LYS A 949 -52.92 10.94 -8.15
N PHE A 950 -52.85 9.65 -8.51
CA PHE A 950 -53.47 8.57 -7.73
C PHE A 950 -52.93 8.49 -6.29
N VAL A 951 -51.61 8.50 -6.13
CA VAL A 951 -50.93 8.50 -4.83
C VAL A 951 -51.33 9.74 -4.01
N SER A 952 -51.44 10.90 -4.65
CA SER A 952 -51.86 12.15 -4.01
C SER A 952 -53.30 12.13 -3.50
N ASP A 953 -54.21 11.52 -4.26
CA ASP A 953 -55.65 11.52 -3.94
C ASP A 953 -56.05 10.39 -3.01
N TYR A 954 -55.38 9.24 -3.10
CA TYR A 954 -55.82 7.98 -2.48
C TYR A 954 -54.76 7.29 -1.63
N GLY A 955 -53.58 7.91 -1.46
CA GLY A 955 -52.51 7.39 -0.61
C GLY A 955 -52.96 7.23 0.85
N MET A 956 -52.69 6.07 1.43
CA MET A 956 -52.87 5.84 2.87
C MET A 956 -51.96 6.78 3.69
N GLU A 957 -52.40 7.18 4.88
CA GLU A 957 -51.69 8.13 5.76
C GLU A 957 -50.20 7.79 5.92
N GLY A 958 -49.33 8.73 5.56
CA GLY A 958 -47.87 8.58 5.54
C GLY A 958 -47.28 7.97 4.26
N TYR A 959 -48.02 7.12 3.53
CA TYR A 959 -47.56 6.55 2.25
C TYR A 959 -47.69 7.51 1.07
N SER A 960 -48.63 8.45 1.12
CA SER A 960 -48.74 9.50 0.09
C SER A 960 -47.43 10.27 -0.05
N ALA A 961 -46.83 10.72 1.06
CA ALA A 961 -45.56 11.44 1.07
C ALA A 961 -44.36 10.57 0.64
N VAL A 962 -44.27 9.33 1.15
CA VAL A 962 -43.17 8.40 0.81
C VAL A 962 -43.18 8.07 -0.68
N CYS A 963 -44.33 7.74 -1.24
CA CYS A 963 -44.47 7.42 -2.66
C CYS A 963 -44.26 8.66 -3.54
N GLN A 964 -44.79 9.83 -3.17
CA GLN A 964 -44.54 11.09 -3.90
C GLN A 964 -43.05 11.43 -3.95
N ARG A 965 -42.34 11.36 -2.82
CA ARG A 965 -40.90 11.60 -2.74
C ARG A 965 -40.15 10.69 -3.72
N LYS A 966 -40.36 9.38 -3.62
CA LYS A 966 -39.69 8.38 -4.49
C LYS A 966 -39.98 8.60 -5.97
N MET A 967 -41.21 8.96 -6.32
CA MET A 967 -41.59 9.26 -7.71
C MET A 967 -40.91 10.52 -8.23
N LEU A 968 -40.89 11.60 -7.45
CA LEU A 968 -40.26 12.86 -7.84
C LEU A 968 -38.73 12.73 -7.95
N THR A 969 -38.09 11.98 -7.05
CA THR A 969 -36.65 11.69 -7.13
C THR A 969 -36.32 10.78 -8.31
N ALA A 970 -37.18 9.79 -8.60
CA ALA A 970 -37.03 8.93 -9.77
C ALA A 970 -37.15 9.74 -11.08
N ALA A 971 -38.11 10.67 -11.15
CA ALA A 971 -38.32 11.54 -12.31
C ALA A 971 -37.08 12.38 -12.64
N GLN A 972 -36.42 12.96 -11.62
CA GLN A 972 -35.16 13.72 -11.80
C GLN A 972 -34.04 12.86 -12.39
N SER A 973 -33.98 11.56 -12.04
CA SER A 973 -32.98 10.64 -12.61
C SER A 973 -33.31 10.19 -14.05
N THR A 974 -34.58 10.18 -14.43
CA THR A 974 -35.05 9.75 -15.76
C THR A 974 -34.99 10.85 -16.82
N GLU A 975 -34.84 12.12 -16.43
CA GLU A 975 -34.53 13.23 -17.36
C GLU A 975 -33.15 13.06 -18.03
N THR A 976 -32.23 12.32 -17.41
CA THR A 976 -30.88 12.06 -17.93
C THR A 976 -30.80 10.77 -18.74
N GLU A 977 -31.52 9.72 -18.33
CA GLU A 977 -31.66 8.46 -19.07
C GLU A 977 -33.11 7.92 -19.02
N PRO A 978 -33.81 7.81 -20.17
CA PRO A 978 -35.24 7.49 -20.22
C PRO A 978 -35.62 6.05 -19.83
N ALA A 979 -34.65 5.21 -19.46
CA ALA A 979 -34.85 3.82 -19.02
C ALA A 979 -34.26 3.51 -17.64
N ALA A 980 -33.85 4.52 -16.87
CA ALA A 980 -33.15 4.34 -15.60
C ALA A 980 -33.92 3.45 -14.61
N SER A 981 -33.24 2.43 -14.09
CA SER A 981 -33.70 1.57 -12.99
C SER A 981 -32.50 1.08 -12.19
N ARG A 982 -32.73 0.72 -10.94
CA ARG A 982 -31.73 0.09 -10.07
C ARG A 982 -31.22 -1.22 -10.66
N ALA A 983 -29.97 -1.59 -10.36
CA ALA A 983 -29.39 -2.86 -10.78
C ALA A 983 -29.87 -4.04 -9.92
N TYR A 984 -30.15 -3.77 -8.64
CA TYR A 984 -30.56 -4.77 -7.66
C TYR A 984 -31.94 -4.45 -7.06
N PRO A 985 -32.66 -5.45 -6.52
CA PRO A 985 -33.89 -5.22 -5.76
C PRO A 985 -33.66 -4.36 -4.50
N PRO A 986 -34.73 -3.81 -3.90
CA PRO A 986 -34.62 -2.97 -2.71
C PRO A 986 -33.94 -3.66 -1.52
N THR A 987 -33.09 -2.90 -0.84
CA THR A 987 -32.29 -3.35 0.31
C THR A 987 -33.13 -3.57 1.58
N GLN A 988 -32.59 -4.27 2.57
CA GLN A 988 -33.23 -4.45 3.86
C GLN A 988 -33.49 -3.11 4.58
N LEU A 989 -32.58 -2.13 4.40
CA LEU A 989 -32.75 -0.76 4.90
C LEU A 989 -33.97 -0.09 4.25
N GLU A 990 -34.17 -0.26 2.95
CA GLU A 990 -35.33 0.28 2.23
C GLU A 990 -36.64 -0.37 2.66
N TRP A 991 -36.65 -1.70 2.84
CA TRP A 991 -37.82 -2.41 3.36
C TRP A 991 -38.22 -1.93 4.75
N THR A 992 -37.24 -1.81 5.64
CA THR A 992 -37.47 -1.32 7.01
C THR A 992 -37.98 0.11 7.00
N ALA A 993 -37.40 0.99 6.17
CA ALA A 993 -37.84 2.37 6.01
C ALA A 993 -39.26 2.48 5.41
N ASN A 994 -39.58 1.67 4.40
CA ASN A 994 -40.91 1.66 3.75
C ASN A 994 -42.01 1.13 4.70
N GLN A 995 -41.70 0.13 5.52
CA GLN A 995 -42.64 -0.38 6.54
C GLN A 995 -42.87 0.64 7.65
N ARG A 996 -41.82 1.37 8.08
CA ARG A 996 -41.89 2.38 9.15
C ARG A 996 -42.24 3.79 8.67
N ARG A 997 -42.32 4.01 7.36
CA ARG A 997 -42.54 5.33 6.72
C ARG A 997 -41.45 6.35 7.12
N GLY A 998 -40.23 5.86 7.30
CA GLY A 998 -39.07 6.61 7.79
C GLY A 998 -38.08 7.01 6.69
N LYS A 999 -37.16 7.92 7.03
CA LYS A 999 -36.00 8.29 6.19
C LYS A 999 -34.85 7.29 6.41
N MET A 1000 -33.98 7.13 5.42
CA MET A 1000 -32.82 6.25 5.50
C MET A 1000 -31.56 7.06 5.80
N VAL A 1001 -30.65 6.48 6.58
CA VAL A 1001 -29.40 7.12 7.00
C VAL A 1001 -28.27 6.10 6.90
N LEU A 1002 -27.10 6.54 6.44
CA LEU A 1002 -25.88 5.74 6.45
C LEU A 1002 -24.80 6.46 7.26
N ASP A 1003 -23.94 5.67 7.90
CA ASP A 1003 -22.74 6.18 8.56
C ASP A 1003 -21.62 6.33 7.52
N VAL A 1004 -21.06 7.53 7.45
CA VAL A 1004 -20.03 7.92 6.48
C VAL A 1004 -18.74 8.25 7.19
N HIS A 1005 -17.65 7.66 6.71
CA HIS A 1005 -16.30 7.92 7.18
C HIS A 1005 -15.51 8.72 6.13
N THR A 1006 -14.97 9.87 6.52
CA THR A 1006 -14.14 10.69 5.64
C THR A 1006 -12.65 10.39 5.81
N PHE A 1007 -11.86 10.73 4.79
CA PHE A 1007 -10.42 10.40 4.72
C PHE A 1007 -9.56 11.01 5.84
N ASN A 1008 -10.07 12.04 6.52
CA ASN A 1008 -9.45 12.69 7.68
C ASN A 1008 -9.78 11.99 9.02
N GLY A 1009 -10.50 10.87 9.01
CA GLY A 1009 -10.84 10.10 10.21
C GLY A 1009 -12.13 10.51 10.92
N ASN A 1010 -12.90 11.46 10.37
CA ASN A 1010 -14.20 11.82 10.92
C ASN A 1010 -15.28 10.81 10.51
N SER A 1011 -16.25 10.57 11.39
CA SER A 1011 -17.44 9.75 11.15
C SER A 1011 -18.69 10.56 11.42
N PHE A 1012 -19.71 10.46 10.56
CA PHE A 1012 -21.00 11.13 10.76
C PHE A 1012 -22.12 10.42 10.01
N SER A 1013 -23.35 10.68 10.41
CA SER A 1013 -24.55 10.15 9.78
C SER A 1013 -25.08 11.08 8.68
N ALA A 1014 -25.36 10.52 7.51
CA ALA A 1014 -25.88 11.26 6.36
C ALA A 1014 -27.10 10.57 5.76
N GLU A 1015 -28.16 11.34 5.53
CA GLU A 1015 -29.42 10.86 4.93
C GLU A 1015 -29.21 10.43 3.48
N VAL A 1016 -29.76 9.26 3.11
CA VAL A 1016 -29.66 8.67 1.77
C VAL A 1016 -31.05 8.41 1.18
N GLU A 1017 -31.20 8.56 -0.13
CA GLU A 1017 -32.45 8.26 -0.86
C GLU A 1017 -32.27 7.09 -1.84
N SER A 1018 -33.38 6.43 -2.19
CA SER A 1018 -33.37 5.27 -3.10
C SER A 1018 -32.80 5.57 -4.49
N TRP A 1019 -32.93 6.81 -4.97
CA TRP A 1019 -32.49 7.22 -6.30
C TRP A 1019 -31.20 8.07 -6.30
N MET A 1020 -30.50 8.11 -5.16
CA MET A 1020 -29.29 8.92 -5.03
C MET A 1020 -28.05 8.20 -5.57
N THR A 1021 -27.32 8.84 -6.48
CA THR A 1021 -26.07 8.31 -7.02
C THR A 1021 -24.88 8.55 -6.08
N GLY A 1022 -23.80 7.78 -6.25
CA GLY A 1022 -22.56 7.95 -5.48
C GLY A 1022 -21.99 9.36 -5.59
N GLU A 1023 -22.06 9.97 -6.78
CA GLU A 1023 -21.62 11.34 -7.02
C GLU A 1023 -22.53 12.36 -6.36
N GLN A 1024 -23.86 12.18 -6.42
CA GLN A 1024 -24.81 13.06 -5.74
C GLN A 1024 -24.65 12.99 -4.22
N TYR A 1025 -24.48 11.78 -3.66
CA TYR A 1025 -24.31 11.58 -2.23
C TYR A 1025 -23.00 12.18 -1.71
N ALA A 1026 -21.88 11.94 -2.41
CA ALA A 1026 -20.60 12.54 -2.06
C ALA A 1026 -20.61 14.07 -2.20
N ALA A 1027 -21.19 14.60 -3.29
CA ALA A 1027 -21.36 16.03 -3.50
C ALA A 1027 -22.17 16.67 -2.36
N TRP A 1028 -23.24 16.01 -1.94
CA TRP A 1028 -24.12 16.46 -0.88
C TRP A 1028 -23.37 16.63 0.45
N ILE A 1029 -22.60 15.61 0.81
CA ILE A 1029 -21.80 15.58 2.04
C ILE A 1029 -20.70 16.65 2.02
N LEU A 1030 -20.02 16.81 0.89
CA LEU A 1030 -18.95 17.82 0.74
C LEU A 1030 -19.50 19.25 0.81
N ASN A 1031 -20.65 19.51 0.19
CA ASN A 1031 -21.33 20.80 0.26
C ASN A 1031 -21.76 21.15 1.69
N ALA A 1032 -22.34 20.18 2.43
CA ALA A 1032 -22.74 20.38 3.82
C ALA A 1032 -21.54 20.70 4.75
N ARG A 1033 -20.32 20.33 4.34
CA ARG A 1033 -19.06 20.59 5.06
C ARG A 1033 -18.33 21.86 4.56
N GLY A 1034 -18.94 22.65 3.67
CA GLY A 1034 -18.40 23.93 3.19
C GLY A 1034 -17.37 23.83 2.06
N CYS A 1035 -17.35 22.72 1.29
CA CYS A 1035 -16.48 22.57 0.13
C CYS A 1035 -17.15 23.08 -1.16
N ASP A 1036 -17.01 24.37 -1.46
CA ASP A 1036 -17.69 25.08 -2.57
C ASP A 1036 -17.14 24.82 -4.00
N LYS A 1037 -16.28 23.81 -4.23
CA LYS A 1037 -15.69 23.56 -5.56
C LYS A 1037 -16.41 22.45 -6.31
N LYS A 1038 -16.59 22.65 -7.64
CA LYS A 1038 -17.24 21.75 -8.62
C LYS A 1038 -17.28 20.29 -8.15
N THR A 1039 -18.44 19.87 -7.67
CA THR A 1039 -18.68 18.59 -6.97
C THR A 1039 -18.73 17.37 -7.90
N ARG A 1040 -18.20 17.47 -9.12
CA ARG A 1040 -18.22 16.37 -10.08
C ARG A 1040 -16.99 15.48 -9.94
N GLY A 1041 -17.18 14.17 -10.14
CA GLY A 1041 -16.11 13.17 -10.11
C GLY A 1041 -15.79 12.57 -8.73
N TRP A 1042 -16.66 12.79 -7.73
CA TRP A 1042 -16.58 12.10 -6.44
C TRP A 1042 -17.47 10.86 -6.45
N SER A 1043 -17.14 9.88 -5.61
CA SER A 1043 -17.95 8.70 -5.38
C SER A 1043 -17.74 8.18 -3.96
N VAL A 1044 -18.48 7.14 -3.59
CA VAL A 1044 -18.40 6.48 -2.29
C VAL A 1044 -17.87 5.06 -2.44
N SER A 1045 -17.18 4.57 -1.41
CA SER A 1045 -16.72 3.19 -1.32
C SER A 1045 -17.19 2.60 0.00
N MET A 1046 -17.61 1.34 -0.02
CA MET A 1046 -18.07 0.61 1.15
C MET A 1046 -17.00 -0.35 1.66
N PHE A 1047 -16.79 -0.38 2.98
CA PHE A 1047 -15.87 -1.30 3.63
C PHE A 1047 -16.62 -2.43 4.33
N THR A 1048 -16.31 -3.66 3.94
CA THR A 1048 -17.01 -4.89 4.37
C THR A 1048 -16.13 -5.73 5.30
N GLY A 1049 -15.41 -5.07 6.22
CA GLY A 1049 -14.50 -5.68 7.19
C GLY A 1049 -13.19 -6.23 6.60
N ASN A 1050 -13.24 -6.85 5.42
CA ASN A 1050 -12.09 -7.44 4.72
C ASN A 1050 -11.86 -6.84 3.32
N THR A 1051 -12.87 -6.24 2.70
CA THR A 1051 -12.83 -5.77 1.31
C THR A 1051 -13.43 -4.38 1.14
N TRP A 1052 -12.86 -3.60 0.23
CA TRP A 1052 -13.46 -2.34 -0.24
C TRP A 1052 -14.16 -2.61 -1.56
N GLN A 1053 -15.40 -2.17 -1.68
CA GLN A 1053 -16.15 -2.13 -2.93
C GLN A 1053 -16.31 -0.67 -3.34
N ASP A 1054 -15.84 -0.34 -4.54
CA ASP A 1054 -15.87 1.01 -5.08
C ASP A 1054 -17.09 1.16 -5.98
N LEU A 1055 -17.88 2.22 -5.77
CA LEU A 1055 -19.03 2.57 -6.60
C LEU A 1055 -18.58 3.53 -7.71
N LEU A 1056 -19.07 3.37 -8.94
CA LEU A 1056 -18.92 4.44 -9.94
C LEU A 1056 -19.83 5.60 -9.55
N GLY A 1057 -19.39 6.85 -9.75
CA GLY A 1057 -20.18 8.02 -9.32
C GLY A 1057 -21.58 8.10 -9.93
N CYS A 1058 -21.79 7.51 -11.11
CA CYS A 1058 -23.09 7.42 -11.78
C CYS A 1058 -24.01 6.32 -11.23
N ASP A 1059 -23.49 5.37 -10.46
CA ASP A 1059 -24.26 4.25 -9.92
C ASP A 1059 -24.94 4.64 -8.61
N PHE A 1060 -26.01 3.93 -8.26
CA PHE A 1060 -26.83 4.25 -7.08
C PHE A 1060 -26.22 3.69 -5.79
N VAL A 1061 -26.23 4.50 -4.72
CA VAL A 1061 -25.58 4.15 -3.44
C VAL A 1061 -26.13 2.86 -2.84
N LEU A 1062 -27.44 2.63 -2.91
CA LEU A 1062 -28.03 1.41 -2.34
C LEU A 1062 -27.82 0.18 -3.23
N ASP A 1063 -27.34 0.32 -4.49
CA ASP A 1063 -27.02 -0.86 -5.33
C ASP A 1063 -25.71 -1.48 -4.85
N LEU A 1064 -24.81 -0.67 -4.28
CA LEU A 1064 -23.61 -1.13 -3.60
C LEU A 1064 -23.94 -2.03 -2.40
N ILE A 1065 -25.01 -1.70 -1.67
CA ILE A 1065 -25.50 -2.49 -0.53
C ILE A 1065 -26.30 -3.69 -1.05
N GLY A 1066 -27.18 -3.49 -2.03
CA GLY A 1066 -28.02 -4.55 -2.60
C GLY A 1066 -27.28 -5.63 -3.39
N GLU A 1067 -26.04 -5.38 -3.84
CA GLU A 1067 -25.18 -6.43 -4.41
C GLU A 1067 -24.68 -7.43 -3.34
N MET A 1068 -24.56 -6.98 -2.09
CA MET A 1068 -24.11 -7.81 -0.98
C MET A 1068 -25.22 -8.64 -0.34
N GLU A 1069 -26.41 -8.04 -0.23
CA GLU A 1069 -27.63 -8.68 0.29
C GLU A 1069 -28.18 -9.70 -0.73
#